data_AF-A0A496LSA6-F1
#
_entry.id   AF-A0A496LSA6-F1
#
_cell.length_a   1.000
_cell.length_b   1.000
_cell.length_c   1.000
_cell.angle_alpha   90.00
_cell.angle_beta   90.00
_cell.angle_gamma   90.00
#
_symmetry.space_group_name_H-M   'P 1'
#
loop_
_entity.id
_entity.type
_entity.pdbx_description
1 polymer ?
#
loop_
_entity_poly.entity_id
_entity_poly.type
_entity_poly.pdbx_seq_one_letter_code
_entity_poly.pdbx_strand_id
1 'polypeptide(L)'
;MALRNTLHYLLLSEYLNPQTLQKLNKEQSKYKNAYETTPDKFTDDFWHYLKQMKSVSELAKSGNKRKLSIEIYGGIFELDEIANEIIKQNPNLQTSQFRQSQNQKATTYFVKFTGDLSVKNKEEKVKLSTLVSEPDFSEQDTKKLEPVCGENSGFNVDLNSVFLSTAPWATANFSKPQNLDYKNFEALKDSIKAQIEALGKNERSLSEMVKFIHGEFKKQLNSPLVSNDLRVNICLESGVKSSSDLLNSFYLGEISLALKEGLNNKNLQTIFDETGENDIKIGRVDMRDSANFGTVFSMLEPKNYPLGAFASEYMLIYSQQIAVNNIMKLFNEKKGGIYSVNGPPGTGKTTLLKDVVAGVIVERAKVLSTLKEDEIFERGVKLDGSQYPDFYPLNPKLKGFEIVVASCNNKAVENISAELPKLDSVDKAYLSELDYFRMQATRLLSAGALVECQKSQISQPAWGLICATLGNSGNVSDFKENCLNDFFINQNHPEFDVLKTQGAITSFNDKFKVDGLVNLLKFGKQSYDFKLAQKEFNEALNTVNTLLALLDFSTQKSLSAQQSKEERENSSPFMAENGIKTAVAQARINVFIKALNLHKAAIWSQKAKLGANLAAFCELGKFKKKEQAREILKSLFFVVPVVSSTFASFGRFFSDFGENDIGLLLVDESGQANISNAVGALYRSKTAVIVGDPLQLEPVVTLPENLNDVLLGYTGASREFNVATTSLQACADKTQKIGAYIGQTWVGSPLIVHRRCDNPMFNVANETTYDGAMVWGKGKNKNSLAKAASCWIDIKTSVWSGNGSEAELAAADQIYESLKTLIGANASEHIKIITPFTDVVKQSAALQKQGKIRIRANTIHTMQGQEAKVVIFILGGASAGARAWASAKPNLLNVALTRAKEYIYIVGDKDAWGGLNYFSVAAREI
;
A
#
# COMPACT_ATOMS: atom_id res chain seq x y z
N MET A 1 21.23 -22.30 -5.07
CA MET A 1 20.15 -23.24 -5.48
C MET A 1 18.87 -22.89 -4.71
N ALA A 2 18.91 -22.91 -3.37
CA ALA A 2 17.92 -22.36 -2.42
C ALA A 2 17.10 -21.15 -2.93
N LEU A 3 17.71 -19.95 -3.03
CA LEU A 3 17.03 -18.74 -3.49
C LEU A 3 16.29 -18.90 -4.82
N ARG A 4 16.85 -19.66 -5.78
CA ARG A 4 16.21 -19.88 -7.07
C ARG A 4 14.93 -20.71 -6.93
N ASN A 5 14.95 -21.75 -6.10
CA ASN A 5 13.78 -22.58 -5.83
C ASN A 5 12.68 -21.74 -5.16
N THR A 6 13.05 -20.94 -4.16
CA THR A 6 12.12 -20.03 -3.48
C THR A 6 11.53 -19.02 -4.45
N LEU A 7 12.32 -18.35 -5.29
CA LEU A 7 11.78 -17.43 -6.29
C LEU A 7 10.91 -18.10 -7.35
N HIS A 8 11.23 -19.34 -7.79
CA HIS A 8 10.35 -20.12 -8.66
C HIS A 8 9.01 -20.44 -7.97
N TYR A 9 9.04 -20.79 -6.68
CA TYR A 9 7.83 -21.02 -5.89
C TYR A 9 6.95 -19.76 -5.81
N LEU A 10 7.54 -18.60 -5.53
CA LEU A 10 6.81 -17.33 -5.51
C LEU A 10 6.21 -17.03 -6.89
N LEU A 11 6.98 -17.23 -7.96
CA LEU A 11 6.50 -16.99 -9.32
C LEU A 11 5.30 -17.89 -9.67
N LEU A 12 5.38 -19.20 -9.36
CA LEU A 12 4.29 -20.14 -9.57
C LEU A 12 3.05 -19.80 -8.74
N SER A 13 3.24 -19.41 -7.48
CA SER A 13 2.15 -19.01 -6.59
C SER A 13 1.38 -17.81 -7.14
N GLU A 14 2.08 -16.83 -7.72
CA GLU A 14 1.48 -15.67 -8.36
C GLU A 14 0.82 -16.01 -9.71
N TYR A 15 1.38 -16.94 -10.50
CA TYR A 15 0.77 -17.39 -11.75
C TYR A 15 -0.54 -18.15 -11.53
N LEU A 16 -0.64 -18.92 -10.46
CA LEU A 16 -1.78 -19.80 -10.17
C LEU A 16 -2.82 -19.13 -9.26
N ASN A 17 -2.75 -17.80 -9.09
CA ASN A 17 -3.68 -17.02 -8.29
C ASN A 17 -4.55 -16.11 -9.16
N PRO A 18 -5.55 -16.65 -9.87
CA PRO A 18 -6.38 -15.86 -10.79
C PRO A 18 -7.34 -14.94 -10.03
N GLN A 19 -7.77 -13.87 -10.69
CA GLN A 19 -8.84 -13.02 -10.16
C GLN A 19 -10.19 -13.75 -10.21
N THR A 20 -10.89 -13.76 -9.08
CA THR A 20 -12.22 -14.39 -8.95
C THR A 20 -13.34 -13.51 -9.50
N LEU A 21 -14.31 -14.13 -10.15
CA LEU A 21 -15.53 -13.48 -10.62
C LEU A 21 -16.46 -13.15 -9.46
N GLN A 22 -17.15 -12.01 -9.54
CA GLN A 22 -18.17 -11.66 -8.55
C GLN A 22 -19.40 -12.57 -8.70
N LYS A 23 -20.26 -12.61 -7.67
CA LYS A 23 -21.57 -13.29 -7.81
C LYS A 23 -22.44 -12.53 -8.80
N LEU A 24 -23.12 -13.26 -9.70
CA LEU A 24 -23.94 -12.72 -10.79
C LEU A 24 -24.88 -11.57 -10.32
N ASN A 25 -25.58 -11.76 -9.20
CA ASN A 25 -26.54 -10.79 -8.66
C ASN A 25 -25.91 -9.44 -8.26
N LYS A 26 -24.61 -9.39 -7.96
CA LYS A 26 -23.90 -8.14 -7.63
C LYS A 26 -23.55 -7.32 -8.87
N GLU A 27 -23.51 -7.95 -10.04
CA GLU A 27 -23.18 -7.30 -11.31
C GLU A 27 -24.43 -6.74 -12.02
N GLN A 28 -25.63 -7.14 -11.59
CA GLN A 28 -26.87 -6.60 -12.13
C GLN A 28 -27.12 -5.17 -11.64
N SER A 29 -27.49 -4.29 -12.56
CA SER A 29 -27.94 -2.93 -12.27
C SER A 29 -28.97 -2.48 -13.30
N LYS A 30 -29.55 -1.28 -13.10
CA LYS A 30 -30.42 -0.67 -14.11
C LYS A 30 -29.77 -0.62 -15.51
N TYR A 31 -28.45 -0.48 -15.59
CA TYR A 31 -27.70 -0.26 -16.83
C TYR A 31 -26.76 -1.41 -17.20
N LYS A 32 -26.81 -2.53 -16.47
CA LYS A 32 -25.94 -3.69 -16.67
C LYS A 32 -26.74 -4.96 -16.41
N ASN A 33 -26.83 -5.85 -17.39
CA ASN A 33 -27.42 -7.19 -17.23
C ASN A 33 -26.35 -8.25 -17.45
N ALA A 34 -26.22 -9.18 -16.50
CA ALA A 34 -25.17 -10.19 -16.46
C ALA A 34 -25.78 -11.59 -16.45
N TYR A 35 -25.30 -12.49 -17.32
CA TYR A 35 -25.79 -13.86 -17.45
C TYR A 35 -24.68 -14.84 -17.83
N GLU A 36 -24.90 -16.13 -17.55
CA GLU A 36 -24.03 -17.24 -17.98
C GLU A 36 -24.64 -17.93 -19.20
N THR A 37 -23.80 -18.30 -20.18
CA THR A 37 -24.20 -18.91 -21.45
C THR A 37 -23.05 -19.78 -22.00
N THR A 38 -23.25 -20.38 -23.17
CA THR A 38 -22.20 -21.05 -23.96
C THR A 38 -22.09 -20.40 -25.34
N PRO A 39 -20.96 -20.58 -26.07
CA PRO A 39 -20.81 -20.00 -27.41
C PRO A 39 -21.95 -20.36 -28.36
N ASP A 40 -22.56 -21.55 -28.22
CA ASP A 40 -23.65 -22.01 -29.09
C ASP A 40 -25.01 -21.37 -28.77
N LYS A 41 -25.25 -20.99 -27.51
CA LYS A 41 -26.50 -20.33 -27.08
C LYS A 41 -26.39 -18.80 -27.02
N PHE A 42 -25.20 -18.26 -27.30
CA PHE A 42 -24.89 -16.84 -27.14
C PHE A 42 -25.92 -15.91 -27.79
N THR A 43 -26.31 -16.17 -29.04
CA THR A 43 -27.24 -15.27 -29.78
C THR A 43 -28.63 -15.23 -29.14
N ASP A 44 -29.18 -16.40 -28.78
CA ASP A 44 -30.51 -16.51 -28.20
C ASP A 44 -30.55 -15.87 -26.81
N ASP A 45 -29.54 -16.16 -25.98
CA ASP A 45 -29.43 -15.58 -24.64
C ASP A 45 -29.18 -14.06 -24.71
N PHE A 46 -28.34 -13.59 -25.64
CA PHE A 46 -28.12 -12.16 -25.86
C PHE A 46 -29.42 -11.41 -26.10
N TRP A 47 -30.26 -11.91 -27.02
CA TRP A 47 -31.56 -11.30 -27.29
C TRP A 47 -32.51 -11.37 -26.09
N HIS A 48 -32.56 -12.53 -25.41
CA HIS A 48 -33.37 -12.73 -24.22
C HIS A 48 -33.05 -11.71 -23.11
N TYR A 49 -31.77 -11.57 -22.76
CA TYR A 49 -31.34 -10.67 -21.68
C TYR A 49 -31.33 -9.20 -22.09
N LEU A 50 -31.08 -8.87 -23.36
CA LEU A 50 -31.18 -7.50 -23.86
C LEU A 50 -32.62 -6.97 -23.75
N LYS A 51 -33.62 -7.79 -24.12
CA LYS A 51 -35.04 -7.41 -24.04
C LYS A 51 -35.55 -7.18 -22.62
N GLN A 52 -34.95 -7.84 -21.63
CA GLN A 52 -35.31 -7.64 -20.22
C GLN A 52 -34.80 -6.31 -19.65
N MET A 53 -33.84 -5.66 -20.31
CA MET A 53 -33.28 -4.40 -19.85
C MET A 53 -34.21 -3.22 -20.16
N LYS A 54 -34.97 -2.77 -19.16
CA LYS A 54 -35.83 -1.58 -19.26
C LYS A 54 -35.10 -0.31 -19.76
N SER A 55 -33.79 -0.23 -19.53
CA SER A 55 -32.96 0.92 -19.91
C SER A 55 -32.49 0.90 -21.37
N VAL A 56 -32.69 -0.20 -22.12
CA VAL A 56 -32.15 -0.33 -23.49
C VAL A 56 -32.74 0.71 -24.45
N SER A 57 -33.97 1.15 -24.22
CA SER A 57 -34.58 2.28 -24.94
C SER A 57 -33.83 3.61 -24.76
N GLU A 58 -32.98 3.76 -23.74
CA GLU A 58 -32.13 4.94 -23.58
C GLU A 58 -31.06 5.05 -24.70
N LEU A 59 -30.75 3.97 -25.42
CA LEU A 59 -29.87 4.01 -26.60
C LEU A 59 -30.45 4.84 -27.76
N ALA A 60 -31.78 5.03 -27.80
CA ALA A 60 -32.47 5.79 -28.84
C ALA A 60 -32.56 7.30 -28.56
N LYS A 61 -32.26 7.75 -27.33
CA LYS A 61 -32.48 9.15 -26.91
C LYS A 61 -31.33 10.06 -27.34
N SER A 62 -31.62 11.06 -28.17
CA SER A 62 -30.67 12.11 -28.55
C SER A 62 -30.50 13.12 -27.40
N GLY A 63 -29.35 13.09 -26.72
CA GLY A 63 -29.01 14.09 -25.68
C GLY A 63 -28.08 13.59 -24.58
N ASN A 64 -28.08 12.29 -24.29
CA ASN A 64 -27.17 11.63 -23.36
C ASN A 64 -26.59 10.38 -24.04
N LYS A 65 -25.42 10.49 -24.70
CA LYS A 65 -24.79 9.40 -25.45
C LYS A 65 -24.36 8.26 -24.52
N ARG A 66 -25.28 7.38 -24.14
CA ARG A 66 -24.93 6.07 -23.59
C ARG A 66 -24.49 5.17 -24.74
N LYS A 67 -23.37 4.46 -24.59
CA LYS A 67 -22.89 3.49 -25.57
C LYS A 67 -23.12 2.08 -25.08
N LEU A 68 -23.48 1.19 -26.02
CA LEU A 68 -23.52 -0.24 -25.74
C LEU A 68 -22.09 -0.77 -25.63
N SER A 69 -21.84 -1.58 -24.62
CA SER A 69 -20.70 -2.49 -24.58
C SER A 69 -21.14 -3.89 -24.19
N ILE A 70 -20.46 -4.88 -24.74
CA ILE A 70 -20.66 -6.29 -24.40
C ILE A 70 -19.33 -6.81 -23.83
N GLU A 71 -19.34 -7.16 -22.57
CA GLU A 71 -18.19 -7.76 -21.88
C GLU A 71 -18.35 -9.28 -21.86
N ILE A 72 -17.32 -10.01 -22.26
CA ILE A 72 -17.33 -11.48 -22.27
C ILE A 72 -16.17 -11.98 -21.43
N TYR A 73 -16.52 -12.70 -20.36
CA TYR A 73 -15.62 -13.48 -19.52
C TYR A 73 -15.74 -14.93 -19.98
N GLY A 74 -14.69 -15.50 -20.55
CA GLY A 74 -14.75 -16.83 -21.15
C GLY A 74 -13.78 -17.83 -20.57
N GLY A 75 -14.14 -19.12 -20.68
CA GLY A 75 -13.40 -20.20 -20.04
C GLY A 75 -13.52 -20.08 -18.53
N ILE A 76 -14.75 -20.16 -18.02
CA ILE A 76 -15.04 -20.08 -16.59
C ILE A 76 -14.71 -21.42 -15.93
N PHE A 77 -13.89 -21.39 -14.89
CA PHE A 77 -13.48 -22.58 -14.13
C PHE A 77 -13.57 -22.30 -12.63
N GLU A 78 -13.74 -23.35 -11.82
CA GLU A 78 -13.66 -23.28 -10.37
C GLU A 78 -12.19 -23.32 -9.92
N LEU A 79 -11.83 -22.58 -8.87
CA LEU A 79 -10.43 -22.53 -8.40
C LEU A 79 -9.84 -23.91 -8.05
N ASP A 80 -10.68 -24.84 -7.57
CA ASP A 80 -10.28 -26.21 -7.23
C ASP A 80 -9.81 -27.01 -8.47
N GLU A 81 -10.24 -26.64 -9.68
CA GLU A 81 -9.80 -27.30 -10.91
C GLU A 81 -8.31 -27.10 -11.21
N ILE A 82 -7.71 -25.99 -10.75
CA ILE A 82 -6.27 -25.73 -10.87
C ILE A 82 -5.49 -26.84 -10.16
N ALA A 83 -5.87 -27.14 -8.91
CA ALA A 83 -5.22 -28.17 -8.12
C ALA A 83 -5.38 -29.55 -8.76
N ASN A 84 -6.60 -29.89 -9.20
CA ASN A 84 -6.89 -31.16 -9.86
C ASN A 84 -6.02 -31.40 -11.10
N GLU A 85 -5.83 -30.37 -11.93
CA GLU A 85 -5.03 -30.50 -13.15
C GLU A 85 -3.52 -30.62 -12.85
N ILE A 86 -3.03 -29.89 -11.84
CA ILE A 86 -1.62 -30.02 -11.40
C ILE A 86 -1.35 -31.44 -10.89
N ILE A 87 -2.27 -32.02 -10.10
CA ILE A 87 -2.19 -33.40 -9.60
C ILE A 87 -2.19 -34.39 -10.76
N LYS A 88 -3.09 -34.21 -11.73
CA LYS A 88 -3.18 -35.10 -12.89
C LYS A 88 -1.88 -35.17 -13.68
N GLN A 89 -1.17 -34.05 -13.80
CA GLN A 89 0.15 -34.00 -14.45
C GLN A 89 1.28 -34.56 -13.56
N ASN A 90 1.05 -34.72 -12.26
CA ASN A 90 2.04 -35.16 -11.26
C ASN A 90 1.42 -36.18 -10.29
N PRO A 91 1.15 -37.42 -10.74
CA PRO A 91 0.38 -38.42 -9.97
C PRO A 91 1.04 -38.90 -8.67
N ASN A 92 2.31 -38.56 -8.44
CA ASN A 92 3.01 -38.82 -7.18
C ASN A 92 2.60 -37.86 -6.05
N LEU A 93 1.81 -36.82 -6.33
CA LEU A 93 1.27 -35.89 -5.34
C LEU A 93 0.07 -36.54 -4.61
N GLN A 94 0.10 -36.59 -3.28
CA GLN A 94 -0.94 -37.22 -2.46
C GLN A 94 -2.26 -36.43 -2.46
N THR A 95 -3.40 -37.13 -2.55
CA THR A 95 -4.73 -36.58 -2.86
C THR A 95 -5.65 -36.35 -1.65
N SER A 96 -5.36 -36.91 -0.47
CA SER A 96 -6.28 -36.89 0.68
C SER A 96 -6.40 -35.54 1.43
N GLN A 97 -5.75 -34.48 0.94
CA GLN A 97 -5.61 -33.21 1.66
C GLN A 97 -6.43 -32.06 1.05
N PHE A 98 -6.91 -32.17 -0.20
CA PHE A 98 -7.63 -31.09 -0.86
C PHE A 98 -9.03 -30.89 -0.25
N ARG A 99 -9.13 -30.01 0.75
CA ARG A 99 -10.42 -29.45 1.17
C ARG A 99 -10.95 -28.58 0.03
N GLN A 100 -12.16 -28.89 -0.45
CA GLN A 100 -12.87 -28.06 -1.42
C GLN A 100 -12.97 -26.63 -0.90
N SER A 101 -12.49 -25.68 -1.70
CA SER A 101 -12.66 -24.27 -1.40
C SER A 101 -14.13 -23.87 -1.65
N GLN A 102 -14.56 -22.74 -1.11
CA GLN A 102 -15.90 -22.21 -1.40
C GLN A 102 -16.03 -22.03 -2.92
N ASN A 103 -17.09 -22.56 -3.55
CA ASN A 103 -17.44 -22.43 -4.99
C ASN A 103 -17.15 -21.04 -5.58
N GLN A 104 -15.90 -20.77 -5.92
CA GLN A 104 -15.39 -19.50 -6.43
C GLN A 104 -14.91 -19.75 -7.85
N LYS A 105 -15.55 -19.04 -8.77
CA LYS A 105 -15.26 -19.10 -10.20
C LYS A 105 -14.24 -18.03 -10.59
N ALA A 106 -13.37 -18.36 -11.53
CA ALA A 106 -12.48 -17.43 -12.22
C ALA A 106 -12.71 -17.49 -13.73
N THR A 107 -12.12 -16.56 -14.47
CA THR A 107 -12.18 -16.53 -15.94
C THR A 107 -10.80 -16.78 -16.56
N THR A 108 -10.76 -17.44 -17.71
CA THR A 108 -9.53 -17.63 -18.47
C THR A 108 -9.16 -16.38 -19.25
N TYR A 109 -10.15 -15.73 -19.88
CA TYR A 109 -9.92 -14.50 -20.63
C TYR A 109 -11.08 -13.54 -20.47
N PHE A 110 -10.84 -12.29 -20.87
CA PHE A 110 -11.86 -11.27 -20.99
C PHE A 110 -11.66 -10.45 -22.26
N VAL A 111 -12.77 -10.16 -22.93
CA VAL A 111 -12.82 -9.26 -24.09
C VAL A 111 -14.02 -8.33 -23.96
N LYS A 112 -13.84 -7.06 -24.32
CA LYS A 112 -14.93 -6.08 -24.40
C LYS A 112 -15.16 -5.69 -25.85
N PHE A 113 -16.42 -5.72 -26.27
CA PHE A 113 -16.87 -5.12 -27.51
C PHE A 113 -17.46 -3.74 -27.22
N THR A 114 -17.12 -2.75 -28.04
CA THR A 114 -17.61 -1.39 -27.91
C THR A 114 -17.94 -0.78 -29.27
N GLY A 115 -18.85 0.20 -29.27
CA GLY A 115 -19.22 0.97 -30.46
C GLY A 115 -20.72 1.01 -30.72
N ASP A 116 -21.09 1.26 -31.97
CA ASP A 116 -22.48 1.29 -32.44
C ASP A 116 -22.86 -0.07 -33.02
N LEU A 117 -23.53 -0.93 -32.25
CA LEU A 117 -23.94 -2.25 -32.73
C LEU A 117 -25.00 -2.15 -33.84
N SER A 118 -24.74 -2.83 -34.96
CA SER A 118 -25.70 -3.03 -36.04
C SER A 118 -26.25 -4.46 -36.04
N VAL A 119 -27.45 -4.60 -36.60
CA VAL A 119 -28.17 -5.87 -36.72
C VAL A 119 -28.57 -6.02 -38.18
N LYS A 120 -28.25 -7.18 -38.77
CA LYS A 120 -28.65 -7.56 -40.11
C LYS A 120 -30.01 -8.24 -40.05
N ASN A 121 -30.95 -7.74 -40.86
CA ASN A 121 -32.27 -8.33 -41.07
C ASN A 121 -32.42 -8.59 -42.57
N LYS A 122 -32.23 -9.84 -43.01
CA LYS A 122 -32.12 -10.21 -44.44
C LYS A 122 -30.98 -9.46 -45.16
N GLU A 123 -31.28 -8.47 -46.00
CA GLU A 123 -30.32 -7.68 -46.76
C GLU A 123 -30.07 -6.28 -46.16
N GLU A 124 -30.91 -5.83 -45.22
CA GLU A 124 -30.79 -4.51 -44.62
C GLU A 124 -30.03 -4.55 -43.30
N LYS A 125 -29.20 -3.53 -43.08
CA LYS A 125 -28.42 -3.33 -41.86
C LYS A 125 -28.99 -2.16 -41.07
N VAL A 126 -29.52 -2.44 -39.90
CA VAL A 126 -30.16 -1.43 -39.04
C VAL A 126 -29.34 -1.25 -37.76
N LYS A 127 -29.18 -0.02 -37.28
CA LYS A 127 -28.52 0.23 -35.98
C LYS A 127 -29.42 -0.27 -34.85
N LEU A 128 -28.84 -0.89 -33.82
CA LEU A 128 -29.60 -1.35 -32.67
C LEU A 128 -30.34 -0.19 -31.98
N SER A 129 -29.76 1.01 -31.94
CA SER A 129 -30.40 2.22 -31.39
C SER A 129 -31.73 2.57 -32.07
N THR A 130 -31.88 2.24 -33.35
CA THR A 130 -33.13 2.44 -34.11
C THR A 130 -34.11 1.32 -33.80
N LEU A 131 -33.65 0.07 -33.81
CA LEU A 131 -34.48 -1.11 -33.52
C LEU A 131 -35.12 -1.02 -32.12
N VAL A 132 -34.36 -0.61 -31.10
CA VAL A 132 -34.84 -0.51 -29.71
C VAL A 132 -35.77 0.69 -29.46
N SER A 133 -35.95 1.55 -30.47
CA SER A 133 -36.91 2.66 -30.42
C SER A 133 -38.33 2.24 -30.87
N GLU A 134 -38.45 1.05 -31.46
CA GLU A 134 -39.73 0.49 -31.90
C GLU A 134 -40.62 0.14 -30.68
N PRO A 135 -41.91 0.51 -30.67
CA PRO A 135 -42.81 0.30 -29.53
C PRO A 135 -42.96 -1.17 -29.11
N ASP A 136 -42.76 -2.10 -30.05
CA ASP A 136 -42.94 -3.54 -29.93
C ASP A 136 -41.61 -4.32 -29.85
N PHE A 137 -40.47 -3.65 -29.63
CA PHE A 137 -39.15 -4.29 -29.56
C PHE A 137 -39.09 -5.49 -28.58
N SER A 138 -39.84 -5.43 -27.47
CA SER A 138 -39.91 -6.55 -26.51
C SER A 138 -40.60 -7.80 -27.07
N GLU A 139 -41.51 -7.64 -28.04
CA GLU A 139 -42.34 -8.70 -28.64
C GLU A 139 -41.84 -9.15 -30.02
N GLN A 140 -40.89 -8.42 -30.62
CA GLN A 140 -40.34 -8.68 -31.96
C GLN A 140 -39.66 -10.07 -32.06
N ASP A 141 -39.86 -10.82 -33.14
CA ASP A 141 -39.18 -12.10 -33.36
C ASP A 141 -37.69 -11.88 -33.71
N THR A 142 -36.81 -12.23 -32.78
CA THR A 142 -35.36 -12.05 -32.91
C THR A 142 -34.67 -13.18 -33.67
N LYS A 143 -35.38 -14.25 -34.06
CA LYS A 143 -34.77 -15.41 -34.75
C LYS A 143 -34.16 -15.08 -36.12
N LYS A 144 -34.57 -13.97 -36.74
CA LYS A 144 -34.07 -13.49 -38.05
C LYS A 144 -33.10 -12.32 -37.93
N LEU A 145 -32.79 -11.89 -36.71
CA LEU A 145 -31.96 -10.73 -36.42
C LEU A 145 -30.56 -11.18 -36.02
N GLU A 146 -29.57 -10.81 -36.83
CA GLU A 146 -28.18 -11.19 -36.60
C GLU A 146 -27.33 -9.96 -36.21
N PRO A 147 -26.87 -9.84 -34.96
CA PRO A 147 -25.94 -8.80 -34.57
C PRO A 147 -24.61 -8.94 -35.31
N VAL A 148 -24.08 -7.86 -35.87
CA VAL A 148 -22.82 -7.86 -36.64
C VAL A 148 -21.72 -7.05 -35.96
N CYS A 149 -20.48 -7.47 -36.13
CA CYS A 149 -19.29 -6.81 -35.59
C CYS A 149 -18.11 -6.85 -36.59
N GLY A 150 -17.07 -6.06 -36.32
CA GLY A 150 -15.88 -5.93 -37.17
C GLY A 150 -15.75 -4.54 -37.81
N GLU A 151 -14.67 -4.32 -38.56
CA GLU A 151 -14.39 -3.10 -39.31
C GLU A 151 -15.55 -2.81 -40.27
N ASN A 152 -15.98 -1.54 -40.35
CA ASN A 152 -17.20 -1.07 -41.05
C ASN A 152 -18.56 -1.39 -40.40
N SER A 153 -18.62 -2.18 -39.31
CA SER A 153 -19.86 -2.36 -38.52
C SER A 153 -20.09 -1.25 -37.49
N GLY A 154 -19.03 -0.56 -37.09
CA GLY A 154 -19.07 0.42 -36.00
C GLY A 154 -19.01 -0.20 -34.60
N PHE A 155 -18.98 -1.53 -34.46
CA PHE A 155 -18.89 -2.27 -33.20
C PHE A 155 -17.81 -3.35 -33.27
N ASN A 156 -16.78 -3.25 -32.43
CA ASN A 156 -15.64 -4.15 -32.50
C ASN A 156 -15.01 -4.40 -31.12
N VAL A 157 -14.08 -5.35 -31.05
CA VAL A 157 -13.31 -5.63 -29.84
C VAL A 157 -12.41 -4.44 -29.51
N ASP A 158 -12.47 -3.96 -28.28
CA ASP A 158 -11.47 -3.04 -27.73
C ASP A 158 -10.20 -3.83 -27.41
N LEU A 159 -9.20 -3.78 -28.30
CA LEU A 159 -7.93 -4.51 -28.16
C LEU A 159 -7.15 -4.14 -26.88
N ASN A 160 -7.40 -2.96 -26.32
CA ASN A 160 -6.80 -2.54 -25.05
C ASN A 160 -7.43 -3.26 -23.85
N SER A 161 -8.69 -3.71 -23.99
CA SER A 161 -9.43 -4.44 -22.96
C SER A 161 -9.13 -5.93 -22.92
N VAL A 162 -8.51 -6.50 -23.98
CA VAL A 162 -8.25 -7.94 -24.07
C VAL A 162 -7.31 -8.37 -22.94
N PHE A 163 -7.82 -9.26 -22.08
CA PHE A 163 -7.14 -9.80 -20.91
C PHE A 163 -7.04 -11.33 -21.01
N LEU A 164 -5.91 -11.85 -20.55
CA LEU A 164 -5.62 -13.27 -20.45
C LEU A 164 -5.15 -13.57 -19.03
N SER A 165 -5.78 -14.53 -18.38
CA SER A 165 -5.38 -15.03 -17.06
C SER A 165 -4.14 -15.90 -17.16
N THR A 166 -3.24 -15.75 -16.20
CA THR A 166 -2.01 -16.53 -16.12
C THR A 166 -2.22 -17.97 -15.66
N ALA A 167 -3.25 -18.24 -14.85
CA ALA A 167 -3.44 -19.57 -14.24
C ALA A 167 -3.68 -20.69 -15.27
N PRO A 168 -4.56 -20.54 -16.29
CA PRO A 168 -4.73 -21.55 -17.34
C PRO A 168 -3.46 -21.81 -18.13
N TRP A 169 -2.71 -20.77 -18.46
CA TRP A 169 -1.43 -20.89 -19.17
C TRP A 169 -0.38 -21.61 -18.31
N ALA A 170 -0.24 -21.23 -17.04
CA ALA A 170 0.74 -21.83 -16.14
C ALA A 170 0.42 -23.30 -15.85
N THR A 171 -0.87 -23.63 -15.69
CA THR A 171 -1.34 -25.01 -15.49
C THR A 171 -1.03 -25.88 -16.72
N ALA A 172 -1.22 -25.37 -17.93
CA ALA A 172 -0.90 -26.10 -19.17
C ALA A 172 0.61 -26.32 -19.38
N ASN A 173 1.44 -25.46 -18.80
CA ASN A 173 2.90 -25.52 -18.91
C ASN A 173 3.58 -26.08 -17.64
N PHE A 174 2.79 -26.56 -16.66
CA PHE A 174 3.32 -26.93 -15.34
C PHE A 174 4.38 -28.04 -15.43
N SER A 175 4.16 -29.04 -16.27
CA SER A 175 5.10 -30.15 -16.55
C SER A 175 6.36 -29.74 -17.34
N LYS A 176 6.43 -28.50 -17.85
CA LYS A 176 7.57 -27.97 -18.61
C LYS A 176 8.02 -26.64 -18.00
N PRO A 177 8.63 -26.63 -16.80
CA PRO A 177 8.91 -25.40 -16.06
C PRO A 177 9.81 -24.40 -16.81
N GLN A 178 10.66 -24.86 -17.74
CA GLN A 178 11.41 -23.99 -18.63
C GLN A 178 10.53 -23.10 -19.54
N ASN A 179 9.26 -23.45 -19.75
CA ASN A 179 8.30 -22.67 -20.51
C ASN A 179 7.63 -21.58 -19.68
N LEU A 180 7.71 -21.66 -18.35
CA LEU A 180 7.09 -20.71 -17.40
C LEU A 180 7.93 -19.43 -17.27
N ASP A 181 8.17 -18.78 -18.41
CA ASP A 181 8.78 -17.47 -18.53
C ASP A 181 7.68 -16.43 -18.79
N TYR A 182 7.68 -15.34 -18.02
CA TYR A 182 6.76 -14.23 -18.18
C TYR A 182 6.81 -13.63 -19.59
N LYS A 183 7.97 -13.64 -20.24
CA LYS A 183 8.10 -13.20 -21.65
C LYS A 183 7.32 -14.10 -22.61
N ASN A 184 7.32 -15.41 -22.39
CA ASN A 184 6.54 -16.34 -23.21
C ASN A 184 5.04 -16.10 -23.04
N PHE A 185 4.60 -15.80 -21.81
CA PHE A 185 3.22 -15.42 -21.53
C PHE A 185 2.81 -14.13 -22.23
N GLU A 186 3.64 -13.07 -22.18
CA GLU A 186 3.36 -11.82 -22.90
C GLU A 186 3.35 -12.02 -24.41
N ALA A 187 4.28 -12.81 -24.95
CA ALA A 187 4.29 -13.14 -26.38
C ALA A 187 3.04 -13.91 -26.83
N LEU A 188 2.53 -14.83 -26.01
CA LEU A 188 1.27 -15.53 -26.24
C LEU A 188 0.09 -14.55 -26.26
N LYS A 189 0.03 -13.65 -25.27
CA LYS A 189 -1.02 -12.61 -25.20
C LYS A 189 -0.99 -11.70 -26.42
N ASP A 190 0.18 -11.26 -26.87
CA ASP A 190 0.34 -10.43 -28.05
C ASP A 190 -0.05 -11.18 -29.33
N SER A 191 0.29 -12.47 -29.44
CA SER A 191 -0.12 -13.33 -30.54
C SER A 191 -1.65 -13.46 -30.63
N ILE A 192 -2.32 -13.71 -29.50
CA ILE A 192 -3.79 -13.78 -29.45
C ILE A 192 -4.40 -12.42 -29.83
N LYS A 193 -3.88 -11.31 -29.31
CA LYS A 193 -4.36 -9.97 -29.67
C LYS A 193 -4.23 -9.70 -31.16
N ALA A 194 -3.12 -10.07 -31.79
CA ALA A 194 -2.92 -9.92 -33.23
C ALA A 194 -3.91 -10.76 -34.05
N GLN A 195 -4.24 -11.97 -33.61
CA GLN A 195 -5.29 -12.80 -34.25
C GLN A 195 -6.67 -12.14 -34.12
N ILE A 196 -7.01 -11.64 -32.92
CA ILE A 196 -8.29 -10.93 -32.68
C ILE A 196 -8.39 -9.68 -33.56
N GLU A 197 -7.32 -8.90 -33.65
CA GLU A 197 -7.24 -7.71 -34.51
C GLU A 197 -7.44 -8.07 -35.99
N ALA A 198 -6.76 -9.12 -36.48
CA ALA A 198 -6.88 -9.57 -37.86
C ALA A 198 -8.31 -10.00 -38.22
N LEU A 199 -9.01 -10.69 -37.31
CA LEU A 199 -10.42 -11.03 -37.50
C LEU A 199 -11.32 -9.80 -37.54
N GLY A 200 -11.02 -8.85 -36.67
CA GLY A 200 -11.74 -7.60 -36.50
C GLY A 200 -11.75 -6.74 -37.76
N LYS A 201 -10.93 -7.04 -38.78
CA LYS A 201 -10.89 -6.34 -40.07
C LYS A 201 -12.03 -6.69 -41.03
N ASN A 202 -12.72 -7.81 -40.80
CA ASN A 202 -13.82 -8.26 -41.65
C ASN A 202 -15.13 -8.27 -40.86
N GLU A 203 -16.18 -7.70 -41.44
CA GLU A 203 -17.53 -7.75 -40.89
C GLU A 203 -18.06 -9.19 -40.86
N ARG A 204 -18.65 -9.58 -39.72
CA ARG A 204 -19.19 -10.92 -39.48
C ARG A 204 -20.26 -10.91 -38.38
N SER A 205 -20.90 -12.06 -38.18
CA SER A 205 -21.80 -12.28 -37.04
C SER A 205 -21.06 -12.10 -35.71
N LEU A 206 -21.70 -11.45 -34.73
CA LEU A 206 -21.16 -11.35 -33.38
C LEU A 206 -20.96 -12.74 -32.76
N SER A 207 -21.87 -13.68 -33.03
CA SER A 207 -21.77 -15.06 -32.55
C SER A 207 -20.56 -15.79 -33.12
N GLU A 208 -20.31 -15.65 -34.42
CA GLU A 208 -19.11 -16.21 -35.08
C GLU A 208 -17.82 -15.62 -34.50
N MET A 209 -17.80 -14.30 -34.23
CA MET A 209 -16.66 -13.65 -33.59
C MET A 209 -16.41 -14.21 -32.18
N VAL A 210 -17.45 -14.36 -31.36
CA VAL A 210 -17.33 -14.92 -30.00
C VAL A 210 -16.84 -16.36 -30.05
N LYS A 211 -17.39 -17.19 -30.94
CA LYS A 211 -16.93 -18.58 -31.15
C LYS A 211 -15.47 -18.65 -31.58
N PHE A 212 -15.06 -17.77 -32.50
CA PHE A 212 -13.67 -17.73 -32.95
C PHE A 212 -12.72 -17.29 -31.83
N ILE A 213 -13.03 -16.20 -31.14
CA ILE A 213 -12.21 -15.71 -30.01
C ILE A 213 -12.06 -16.82 -28.98
N HIS A 214 -13.16 -17.47 -28.59
CA HIS A 214 -13.13 -18.61 -27.67
C HIS A 214 -12.26 -19.76 -28.20
N GLY A 215 -12.40 -20.09 -29.49
CA GLY A 215 -11.60 -21.11 -30.16
C GLY A 215 -10.10 -20.81 -30.18
N GLU A 216 -9.71 -19.55 -30.41
CA GLU A 216 -8.30 -19.14 -30.37
C GLU A 216 -7.70 -19.25 -28.97
N PHE A 217 -8.40 -18.77 -27.93
CA PHE A 217 -7.95 -18.96 -26.56
C PHE A 217 -7.79 -20.44 -26.23
N LYS A 218 -8.78 -21.27 -26.57
CA LYS A 218 -8.75 -22.73 -26.32
C LYS A 218 -7.59 -23.41 -27.05
N LYS A 219 -7.37 -23.06 -28.32
CA LYS A 219 -6.30 -23.60 -29.17
C LYS A 219 -4.91 -23.20 -28.68
N GLN A 220 -4.70 -21.91 -28.39
CA GLN A 220 -3.37 -21.40 -28.06
C GLN A 220 -2.97 -21.67 -26.60
N LEU A 221 -3.91 -21.65 -25.65
CA LEU A 221 -3.61 -22.01 -24.26
C LEU A 221 -3.44 -23.51 -24.08
N ASN A 222 -4.18 -24.31 -24.85
CA ASN A 222 -4.22 -25.78 -24.72
C ASN A 222 -4.39 -26.23 -23.25
N SER A 223 -5.28 -25.54 -22.53
CA SER A 223 -5.51 -25.75 -21.10
C SER A 223 -6.92 -26.33 -20.89
N PRO A 224 -7.07 -27.36 -20.03
CA PRO A 224 -8.38 -27.93 -19.74
C PRO A 224 -9.28 -26.98 -18.95
N LEU A 225 -8.70 -25.93 -18.34
CA LEU A 225 -9.45 -24.87 -17.64
C LEU A 225 -10.22 -23.94 -18.59
N VAL A 226 -9.98 -24.02 -19.91
CA VAL A 226 -10.77 -23.29 -20.91
C VAL A 226 -12.08 -24.05 -21.19
N SER A 227 -13.00 -23.99 -20.23
CA SER A 227 -14.36 -24.53 -20.38
C SER A 227 -15.15 -23.79 -21.47
N ASN A 228 -16.27 -24.36 -21.92
CA ASN A 228 -17.17 -23.68 -22.86
C ASN A 228 -18.13 -22.69 -22.16
N ASP A 229 -17.98 -22.47 -20.86
CA ASP A 229 -18.85 -21.57 -20.11
C ASP A 229 -18.37 -20.12 -20.29
N LEU A 230 -19.33 -19.25 -20.60
CA LEU A 230 -19.14 -17.82 -20.77
C LEU A 230 -20.02 -17.07 -19.77
N ARG A 231 -19.54 -15.93 -19.29
CA ARG A 231 -20.36 -14.91 -18.65
C ARG A 231 -20.35 -13.67 -19.51
N VAL A 232 -21.53 -13.18 -19.82
CA VAL A 232 -21.73 -12.03 -20.69
C VAL A 232 -22.40 -10.93 -19.91
N ASN A 233 -21.82 -9.73 -19.94
CA ASN A 233 -22.46 -8.53 -19.44
C ASN A 233 -22.84 -7.59 -20.59
N ILE A 234 -24.10 -7.22 -20.64
CA ILE A 234 -24.63 -6.18 -21.53
C ILE A 234 -24.68 -4.88 -20.75
N CYS A 235 -23.85 -3.91 -21.14
CA CYS A 235 -23.59 -2.67 -20.39
C CYS A 235 -23.99 -1.42 -21.21
N LEU A 236 -24.67 -0.47 -20.56
CA LEU A 236 -24.97 0.86 -21.12
C LEU A 236 -24.13 1.95 -20.42
N GLU A 237 -23.00 2.29 -21.02
CA GLU A 237 -21.97 3.15 -20.42
C GLU A 237 -22.24 4.64 -20.69
N SER A 238 -22.01 5.50 -19.69
CA SER A 238 -22.04 6.96 -19.86
C SER A 238 -20.60 7.49 -19.95
N GLY A 239 -20.16 7.81 -21.18
CA GLY A 239 -18.78 8.22 -21.47
C GLY A 239 -17.80 7.05 -21.66
N VAL A 240 -16.58 7.38 -22.10
CA VAL A 240 -15.50 6.40 -22.29
C VAL A 240 -14.83 6.17 -20.94
N LYS A 241 -15.33 5.22 -20.14
CA LYS A 241 -14.53 4.63 -19.07
C LYS A 241 -13.85 3.39 -19.64
N SER A 242 -12.52 3.42 -19.75
CA SER A 242 -11.75 2.21 -20.00
C SER A 242 -11.90 1.29 -18.79
N SER A 243 -12.60 0.17 -18.97
CA SER A 243 -12.72 -0.88 -17.96
C SER A 243 -11.45 -1.70 -17.97
N SER A 244 -10.46 -1.29 -17.17
CA SER A 244 -9.20 -2.01 -16.96
C SER A 244 -9.19 -2.77 -15.63
N ASP A 245 -10.34 -3.28 -15.20
CA ASP A 245 -10.51 -3.84 -13.85
C ASP A 245 -9.85 -5.23 -13.67
N LEU A 246 -9.55 -5.93 -14.77
CA LEU A 246 -8.88 -7.24 -14.73
C LEU A 246 -7.38 -7.12 -14.97
N LEU A 247 -6.58 -7.60 -14.02
CA LEU A 247 -5.13 -7.56 -14.05
C LEU A 247 -4.55 -8.88 -13.50
N ASN A 248 -3.49 -9.38 -14.12
CA ASN A 248 -2.69 -10.44 -13.50
C ASN A 248 -1.91 -9.86 -12.32
N SER A 249 -1.31 -10.74 -11.51
CA SER A 249 -0.49 -10.30 -10.37
C SER A 249 0.55 -9.26 -10.79
N PHE A 250 0.61 -8.16 -10.02
CA PHE A 250 1.55 -7.06 -10.23
C PHE A 250 3.01 -7.47 -9.98
N TYR A 251 3.24 -8.64 -9.38
CA TYR A 251 4.56 -9.07 -8.90
C TYR A 251 5.26 -10.03 -9.87
N LEU A 252 4.57 -10.57 -10.87
CA LEU A 252 5.13 -11.55 -11.82
C LEU A 252 6.39 -11.03 -12.53
N GLY A 253 6.32 -9.81 -13.08
CA GLY A 253 7.47 -9.19 -13.73
C GLY A 253 8.63 -8.93 -12.78
N GLU A 254 8.33 -8.62 -11.51
CA GLU A 254 9.31 -8.32 -10.47
C GLU A 254 10.05 -9.57 -10.00
N ILE A 255 9.33 -10.68 -9.80
CA ILE A 255 9.91 -11.97 -9.43
C ILE A 255 10.71 -12.55 -10.61
N SER A 256 10.20 -12.41 -11.84
CA SER A 256 10.93 -12.82 -13.06
C SER A 256 12.25 -12.05 -13.21
N LEU A 257 12.24 -10.74 -12.94
CA LEU A 257 13.46 -9.92 -12.90
C LEU A 257 14.46 -10.44 -11.85
N ALA A 258 13.99 -10.72 -10.63
CA ALA A 258 14.82 -11.26 -9.56
C ALA A 258 15.39 -12.65 -9.88
N LEU A 259 14.64 -13.52 -10.55
CA LEU A 259 15.13 -14.83 -11.02
C LEU A 259 16.24 -14.70 -12.04
N LYS A 260 16.14 -13.71 -12.93
CA LYS A 260 17.08 -13.50 -14.02
C LYS A 260 18.35 -12.78 -13.56
N GLU A 261 18.21 -11.76 -12.71
CA GLU A 261 19.30 -10.82 -12.40
C GLU A 261 19.61 -10.74 -10.89
N GLY A 262 18.70 -11.19 -10.03
CA GLY A 262 18.76 -10.98 -8.58
C GLY A 262 19.32 -12.14 -7.75
N LEU A 263 19.78 -13.25 -8.35
CA LEU A 263 20.26 -14.41 -7.58
C LEU A 263 21.51 -14.12 -6.70
N ASN A 264 22.28 -13.09 -7.07
CA ASN A 264 23.43 -12.61 -6.31
C ASN A 264 23.11 -11.36 -5.46
N ASN A 265 21.86 -10.89 -5.47
CA ASN A 265 21.47 -9.71 -4.72
C ASN A 265 21.49 -10.02 -3.22
N LYS A 266 22.23 -9.22 -2.44
CA LYS A 266 22.44 -9.44 -1.01
C LYS A 266 21.14 -9.44 -0.20
N ASN A 267 20.20 -8.55 -0.51
CA ASN A 267 18.94 -8.45 0.22
C ASN A 267 18.06 -9.68 -0.05
N LEU A 268 17.97 -10.11 -1.32
CA LEU A 268 17.25 -11.34 -1.66
C LEU A 268 17.89 -12.58 -1.04
N GLN A 269 19.22 -12.68 -1.03
CA GLN A 269 19.93 -13.78 -0.35
C GLN A 269 19.69 -13.78 1.16
N THR A 270 19.65 -12.60 1.78
CA THR A 270 19.42 -12.48 3.23
C THR A 270 17.98 -12.87 3.58
N ILE A 271 16.98 -12.29 2.89
CA ILE A 271 15.57 -12.51 3.23
C ILE A 271 15.11 -13.95 2.99
N PHE A 272 15.71 -14.64 2.01
CA PHE A 272 15.42 -16.03 1.66
C PHE A 272 16.56 -16.97 2.09
N ASP A 273 17.17 -16.69 3.24
CA ASP A 273 18.21 -17.54 3.83
C ASP A 273 17.60 -18.81 4.44
N GLU A 274 17.89 -19.95 3.80
CA GLU A 274 17.47 -21.31 4.19
C GLU A 274 18.38 -21.94 5.26
N THR A 275 19.36 -21.20 5.79
CA THR A 275 20.19 -21.69 6.89
C THR A 275 19.28 -22.11 8.06
N GLY A 276 19.59 -23.26 8.66
CA GLY A 276 18.78 -23.84 9.73
C GLY A 276 18.67 -22.89 10.92
N GLU A 277 17.51 -22.86 11.57
CA GLU A 277 17.26 -21.91 12.67
C GLU A 277 18.28 -22.05 13.81
N ASN A 278 18.78 -23.28 14.06
CA ASN A 278 19.80 -23.54 15.08
C ASN A 278 21.15 -22.87 14.76
N ASP A 279 21.53 -22.79 13.48
CA ASP A 279 22.76 -22.12 13.07
C ASP A 279 22.60 -20.60 13.07
N ILE A 280 21.40 -20.11 12.74
CA ILE A 280 21.07 -18.67 12.79
C ILE A 280 20.96 -18.17 14.24
N LYS A 281 20.52 -19.03 15.18
CA LYS A 281 20.49 -18.70 16.62
C LYS A 281 21.88 -18.37 17.17
N ILE A 282 22.94 -18.91 16.56
CA ILE A 282 24.31 -18.64 16.97
C ILE A 282 24.62 -17.15 16.78
N GLY A 283 24.87 -16.46 17.88
CA GLY A 283 25.17 -15.03 17.90
C GLY A 283 23.94 -14.12 17.96
N ARG A 284 22.74 -14.65 18.21
CA ARG A 284 21.59 -13.83 18.60
C ARG A 284 21.86 -13.16 19.95
N VAL A 285 21.50 -11.89 20.04
CA VAL A 285 21.54 -11.09 21.26
C VAL A 285 20.09 -10.80 21.66
N ASP A 286 19.61 -11.51 22.67
CA ASP A 286 18.28 -11.24 23.24
C ASP A 286 18.34 -9.96 24.09
N MET A 287 17.66 -8.91 23.62
CA MET A 287 17.61 -7.60 24.25
C MET A 287 16.87 -7.59 25.59
N ARG A 288 16.02 -8.60 25.85
CA ARG A 288 15.29 -8.76 27.12
C ARG A 288 16.13 -9.46 28.18
N ASP A 289 17.15 -10.22 27.78
CA ASP A 289 18.04 -10.91 28.71
C ASP A 289 19.00 -9.93 29.39
N SER A 290 18.93 -9.86 30.72
CA SER A 290 19.82 -9.06 31.55
C SER A 290 21.31 -9.35 31.34
N ALA A 291 21.68 -10.59 30.98
CA ALA A 291 23.06 -10.97 30.69
C ALA A 291 23.62 -10.21 29.47
N ASN A 292 22.75 -9.85 28.53
CA ASN A 292 23.11 -9.12 27.31
C ASN A 292 23.14 -7.60 27.50
N PHE A 293 22.80 -7.07 28.68
CA PHE A 293 22.71 -5.61 28.93
C PHE A 293 23.96 -4.86 28.46
N GLY A 294 25.16 -5.37 28.77
CA GLY A 294 26.42 -4.71 28.38
C GLY A 294 26.59 -4.59 26.86
N THR A 295 26.24 -5.65 26.12
CA THR A 295 26.26 -5.69 24.65
C THR A 295 25.21 -4.77 24.05
N VAL A 296 23.97 -4.84 24.54
CA VAL A 296 22.86 -4.00 24.07
C VAL A 296 23.15 -2.53 24.31
N PHE A 297 23.63 -2.18 25.51
CA PHE A 297 23.95 -0.80 25.86
C PHE A 297 25.13 -0.23 25.05
N SER A 298 26.07 -1.06 24.60
CA SER A 298 27.17 -0.62 23.71
C SER A 298 26.67 -0.07 22.36
N MET A 299 25.45 -0.45 21.95
CA MET A 299 24.81 0.11 20.76
C MET A 299 24.43 1.59 20.94
N LEU A 300 24.38 2.07 22.19
CA LEU A 300 24.17 3.47 22.57
C LEU A 300 25.48 4.20 22.89
N GLU A 301 26.64 3.69 22.46
CA GLU A 301 27.86 4.49 22.51
C GLU A 301 27.68 5.77 21.67
N PRO A 302 28.16 6.95 22.14
CA PRO A 302 27.98 8.23 21.46
C PRO A 302 28.35 8.23 19.97
N LYS A 303 29.40 7.48 19.60
CA LYS A 303 29.87 7.35 18.20
C LYS A 303 28.86 6.65 17.27
N ASN A 304 27.89 5.92 17.82
CA ASN A 304 26.87 5.19 17.05
C ASN A 304 25.61 6.04 16.82
N TYR A 305 25.47 7.18 17.49
CA TYR A 305 24.33 8.07 17.29
C TYR A 305 24.43 8.76 15.92
N PRO A 306 23.33 8.83 15.14
CA PRO A 306 23.30 9.65 13.94
C PRO A 306 23.49 11.12 14.29
N LEU A 307 24.21 11.84 13.44
CA LEU A 307 24.52 13.26 13.65
C LEU A 307 23.28 14.17 13.54
N GLY A 308 22.25 13.70 12.81
CA GLY A 308 20.94 14.35 12.73
C GLY A 308 19.89 13.67 13.62
N ALA A 309 18.90 14.45 14.04
CA ALA A 309 17.64 13.97 14.60
C ALA A 309 16.48 14.74 13.96
N PHE A 310 15.33 14.10 13.77
CA PHE A 310 14.15 14.80 13.29
C PHE A 310 13.71 15.82 14.35
N ALA A 311 13.16 16.95 13.90
CA ALA A 311 12.75 18.05 14.78
C ALA A 311 11.46 17.75 15.58
N SER A 312 11.31 16.54 16.12
CA SER A 312 10.14 16.07 16.87
C SER A 312 10.04 16.74 18.26
N GLU A 313 8.84 16.80 18.84
CA GLU A 313 8.63 17.24 20.24
C GLU A 313 9.34 16.32 21.25
N TYR A 314 9.30 15.01 21.00
CA TYR A 314 9.89 13.99 21.88
C TYR A 314 11.10 13.32 21.22
N MET A 315 12.11 13.01 22.03
CA MET A 315 13.28 12.24 21.59
C MET A 315 13.00 10.74 21.59
N LEU A 316 13.78 9.98 20.81
CA LEU A 316 13.70 8.53 20.79
C LEU A 316 13.99 7.96 22.18
N ILE A 317 13.20 6.96 22.55
CA ILE A 317 13.42 6.17 23.77
C ILE A 317 14.44 5.06 23.51
N TYR A 318 14.85 4.38 24.58
CA TYR A 318 15.91 3.35 24.60
C TYR A 318 15.88 2.38 23.40
N SER A 319 14.81 1.59 23.23
CA SER A 319 14.73 0.60 22.15
C SER A 319 14.70 1.22 20.75
N GLN A 320 14.04 2.37 20.59
CA GLN A 320 13.98 3.09 19.31
C GLN A 320 15.34 3.64 18.91
N GLN A 321 16.09 4.21 19.86
CA GLN A 321 17.42 4.77 19.61
C GLN A 321 18.42 3.67 19.23
N ILE A 322 18.36 2.50 19.87
CA ILE A 322 19.16 1.32 19.50
C ILE A 322 18.87 0.92 18.05
N ALA A 323 17.60 0.84 17.67
CA ALA A 323 17.22 0.49 16.31
C ALA A 323 17.74 1.52 15.30
N VAL A 324 17.56 2.82 15.55
CA VAL A 324 18.05 3.89 14.66
C VAL A 324 19.58 3.87 14.53
N ASN A 325 20.32 3.67 15.63
CA ASN A 325 21.78 3.58 15.59
C ASN A 325 22.25 2.44 14.67
N ASN A 326 21.64 1.26 14.80
CA ASN A 326 21.98 0.11 13.98
C ASN A 326 21.54 0.25 12.51
N ILE A 327 20.36 0.84 12.25
CA ILE A 327 19.90 1.16 10.89
C ILE A 327 20.88 2.11 10.20
N MET A 328 21.24 3.21 10.87
CA MET A 328 22.14 4.20 10.29
C MET A 328 23.56 3.66 10.12
N LYS A 329 24.03 2.79 11.03
CA LYS A 329 25.28 2.05 10.84
C LYS A 329 25.23 1.19 9.58
N LEU A 330 24.19 0.38 9.42
CA LEU A 330 24.00 -0.48 8.24
C LEU A 330 23.97 0.34 6.93
N PHE A 331 23.23 1.45 6.92
CA PHE A 331 23.15 2.37 5.78
C PHE A 331 24.52 2.97 5.43
N ASN A 332 25.26 3.47 6.44
CA ASN A 332 26.55 4.13 6.26
C ASN A 332 27.67 3.18 5.83
N GLU A 333 27.59 1.89 6.16
CA GLU A 333 28.55 0.89 5.69
C GLU A 333 28.52 0.71 4.16
N LYS A 334 27.43 1.10 3.47
CA LYS A 334 27.28 1.00 2.01
C LYS A 334 27.53 -0.41 1.45
N LYS A 335 27.44 -1.45 2.28
CA LYS A 335 27.55 -2.88 1.90
C LYS A 335 26.18 -3.51 1.63
N GLY A 336 25.10 -2.76 1.79
CA GLY A 336 23.72 -3.23 1.73
C GLY A 336 23.35 -4.17 2.87
N GLY A 337 22.09 -4.60 2.92
CA GLY A 337 21.57 -5.52 3.92
C GLY A 337 20.19 -5.14 4.44
N ILE A 338 19.67 -5.98 5.32
CA ILE A 338 18.33 -5.86 5.88
C ILE A 338 18.44 -5.63 7.40
N TYR A 339 17.64 -4.70 7.93
CA TYR A 339 17.43 -4.54 9.37
C TYR A 339 15.95 -4.70 9.70
N SER A 340 15.63 -5.66 10.57
CA SER A 340 14.26 -5.88 11.02
C SER A 340 13.97 -5.15 12.33
N VAL A 341 12.80 -4.51 12.41
CA VAL A 341 12.25 -3.86 13.60
C VAL A 341 10.82 -4.34 13.84
N ASN A 342 10.63 -5.04 14.94
CA ASN A 342 9.32 -5.39 15.44
C ASN A 342 8.72 -4.21 16.19
N GLY A 343 7.60 -3.70 15.70
CA GLY A 343 6.90 -2.57 16.29
C GLY A 343 5.42 -2.88 16.47
N PRO A 344 5.00 -3.34 17.68
CA PRO A 344 3.60 -3.41 18.07
C PRO A 344 2.84 -2.08 17.84
N PRO A 345 1.50 -2.07 17.83
CA PRO A 345 0.71 -0.85 17.75
C PRO A 345 1.13 0.15 18.82
N GLY A 346 1.19 1.46 18.53
CA GLY A 346 1.46 2.46 19.58
C GLY A 346 2.89 2.53 20.12
N THR A 347 3.85 1.82 19.53
CA THR A 347 5.26 1.79 19.98
C THR A 347 6.17 2.82 19.31
N GLY A 348 5.60 3.74 18.51
CA GLY A 348 6.33 4.84 17.88
C GLY A 348 7.13 4.48 16.63
N LYS A 349 6.66 3.51 15.83
CA LYS A 349 7.26 3.15 14.52
C LYS A 349 7.54 4.38 13.64
N THR A 350 6.56 5.28 13.46
CA THR A 350 6.76 6.47 12.62
C THR A 350 7.80 7.43 13.21
N THR A 351 7.88 7.54 14.53
CA THR A 351 8.91 8.35 15.21
C THR A 351 10.31 7.82 14.93
N LEU A 352 10.49 6.50 14.95
CA LEU A 352 11.74 5.85 14.55
C LEU A 352 12.08 6.17 13.08
N LEU A 353 11.11 6.03 12.17
CA LEU A 353 11.32 6.28 10.74
C LEU A 353 11.69 7.75 10.45
N LYS A 354 11.09 8.71 11.17
CA LYS A 354 11.43 10.14 11.09
C LYS A 354 12.92 10.40 11.34
N ASP A 355 13.48 9.79 12.39
CA ASP A 355 14.90 9.97 12.74
C ASP A 355 15.84 9.29 11.74
N VAL A 356 15.44 8.14 11.16
CA VAL A 356 16.19 7.51 10.06
C VAL A 356 16.22 8.43 8.83
N VAL A 357 15.07 9.01 8.45
CA VAL A 357 14.98 9.97 7.33
C VAL A 357 15.87 11.19 7.58
N ALA A 358 15.82 11.77 8.79
CA ALA A 358 16.67 12.89 9.17
C ALA A 358 18.17 12.52 9.07
N GLY A 359 18.54 11.33 9.54
CA GLY A 359 19.90 10.80 9.44
C GLY A 359 20.40 10.72 7.98
N VAL A 360 19.61 10.15 7.07
CA VAL A 360 19.97 10.03 5.65
C VAL A 360 20.10 11.41 4.98
N ILE A 361 19.21 12.36 5.30
CA ILE A 361 19.28 13.73 4.78
C ILE A 361 20.57 14.42 5.24
N VAL A 362 20.95 14.25 6.51
CA VAL A 362 22.20 14.79 7.05
C VAL A 362 23.42 14.14 6.40
N GLU A 363 23.40 12.83 6.15
CA GLU A 363 24.49 12.14 5.43
C GLU A 363 24.65 12.63 3.98
N ARG A 364 23.54 12.93 3.29
CA ARG A 364 23.61 13.58 1.97
C ARG A 364 24.14 15.02 2.06
N ALA A 365 23.73 15.77 3.08
CA ALA A 365 24.21 17.13 3.32
C ALA A 365 25.72 17.18 3.61
N LYS A 366 26.26 16.19 4.32
CA LYS A 366 27.72 16.05 4.52
C LYS A 366 28.45 15.98 3.19
N VAL A 367 27.97 15.16 2.25
CA VAL A 367 28.56 15.10 0.90
C VAL A 367 28.38 16.44 0.16
N LEU A 368 27.18 17.00 0.16
CA LEU A 368 26.85 18.26 -0.50
C LEU A 368 27.70 19.43 0.00
N SER A 369 28.02 19.46 1.30
CA SER A 369 28.86 20.50 1.92
C SER A 369 30.30 20.53 1.40
N THR A 370 30.76 19.45 0.75
CA THR A 370 32.10 19.35 0.18
C THR A 370 32.18 19.75 -1.30
N LEU A 371 31.04 19.93 -1.95
CA LEU A 371 30.95 20.24 -3.38
C LEU A 371 30.93 21.74 -3.64
N LYS A 372 31.44 22.16 -4.79
CA LYS A 372 31.16 23.50 -5.32
C LYS A 372 29.78 23.54 -5.95
N GLU A 373 29.25 24.75 -6.09
CA GLU A 373 27.93 25.01 -6.66
C GLU A 373 27.77 24.42 -8.07
N ASP A 374 28.79 24.56 -8.93
CA ASP A 374 28.80 24.07 -10.30
C ASP A 374 28.98 22.55 -10.42
N GLU A 375 29.39 21.88 -9.34
CA GLU A 375 29.61 20.43 -9.27
C GLU A 375 28.35 19.65 -8.88
N ILE A 376 27.28 20.31 -8.42
CA ILE A 376 26.06 19.65 -7.92
C ILE A 376 25.38 18.81 -9.02
N PHE A 377 25.41 19.30 -10.26
CA PHE A 377 24.87 18.63 -11.45
C PHE A 377 25.94 18.48 -12.51
N GLU A 378 25.94 17.33 -13.18
CA GLU A 378 26.81 17.05 -14.31
C GLU A 378 26.40 17.84 -15.57
N ARG A 379 27.14 17.61 -16.66
CA ARG A 379 26.81 18.20 -17.97
C ARG A 379 25.43 17.72 -18.44
N GLY A 380 24.66 18.65 -18.99
CA GLY A 380 23.30 18.37 -19.45
C GLY A 380 23.27 17.39 -20.62
N VAL A 381 22.25 16.53 -20.63
CA VAL A 381 21.99 15.53 -21.67
C VAL A 381 20.95 16.09 -22.63
N LYS A 382 21.22 15.96 -23.93
CA LYS A 382 20.31 16.34 -25.02
C LYS A 382 19.70 15.10 -25.65
N LEU A 383 18.42 15.17 -25.97
CA LEU A 383 17.75 14.26 -26.89
C LEU A 383 18.04 14.71 -28.33
N ASP A 384 17.88 13.77 -29.27
CA ASP A 384 18.10 14.05 -30.68
C ASP A 384 17.13 15.14 -31.17
N GLY A 385 17.67 16.21 -31.76
CA GLY A 385 16.90 17.36 -32.23
C GLY A 385 16.70 18.48 -31.20
N SER A 386 17.08 18.29 -29.93
CA SER A 386 16.98 19.34 -28.90
C SER A 386 18.10 20.38 -29.03
N GLN A 387 17.74 21.67 -29.06
CA GLN A 387 18.71 22.77 -29.06
C GLN A 387 19.44 22.91 -27.71
N TYR A 388 18.70 22.71 -26.61
CA TYR A 388 19.17 22.83 -25.23
C TYR A 388 19.13 21.48 -24.52
N PRO A 389 19.88 21.29 -23.41
CA PRO A 389 19.77 20.08 -22.60
C PRO A 389 18.35 19.86 -22.06
N ASP A 390 17.86 18.63 -22.20
CA ASP A 390 16.54 18.22 -21.72
C ASP A 390 16.55 17.92 -20.22
N PHE A 391 17.68 17.44 -19.70
CA PHE A 391 17.89 17.24 -18.26
C PHE A 391 19.38 17.27 -17.91
N TYR A 392 19.68 17.34 -16.62
CA TYR A 392 21.03 17.42 -16.04
C TYR A 392 21.19 16.34 -14.96
N PRO A 393 22.01 15.30 -15.17
CA PRO A 393 22.26 14.27 -14.16
C PRO A 393 22.81 14.86 -12.86
N LEU A 394 22.41 14.27 -11.72
CA LEU A 394 22.94 14.67 -10.41
C LEU A 394 24.38 14.16 -10.25
N ASN A 395 25.23 14.90 -9.51
CA ASN A 395 26.56 14.42 -9.16
C ASN A 395 26.49 12.98 -8.57
N PRO A 396 27.28 12.01 -9.05
CA PRO A 396 27.26 10.64 -8.57
C PRO A 396 27.46 10.50 -7.06
N LYS A 397 28.21 11.42 -6.43
CA LYS A 397 28.42 11.42 -4.97
C LYS A 397 27.13 11.71 -4.18
N LEU A 398 26.14 12.36 -4.79
CA LEU A 398 24.84 12.69 -4.18
C LEU A 398 23.76 11.62 -4.45
N LYS A 399 24.10 10.55 -5.18
CA LYS A 399 23.23 9.39 -5.41
C LYS A 399 23.41 8.35 -4.30
N GLY A 400 22.42 7.47 -4.10
CA GLY A 400 22.44 6.43 -3.05
C GLY A 400 21.85 6.89 -1.71
N PHE A 401 21.17 8.03 -1.71
CA PHE A 401 20.44 8.59 -0.56
C PHE A 401 18.92 8.65 -0.83
N GLU A 402 18.46 7.98 -1.89
CA GLU A 402 17.04 7.87 -2.22
C GLU A 402 16.33 7.05 -1.15
N ILE A 403 15.26 7.59 -0.57
CA ILE A 403 14.47 6.92 0.46
C ILE A 403 13.11 6.57 -0.13
N VAL A 404 12.79 5.28 -0.17
CA VAL A 404 11.47 4.81 -0.61
C VAL A 404 10.73 4.12 0.53
N VAL A 405 9.49 4.56 0.78
CA VAL A 405 8.58 3.90 1.73
C VAL A 405 7.62 3.00 0.94
N ALA A 406 7.59 1.70 1.27
CA ALA A 406 6.71 0.73 0.62
C ALA A 406 5.76 0.06 1.60
N SER A 407 4.51 -0.20 1.18
CA SER A 407 3.53 -0.95 1.97
C SER A 407 2.51 -1.67 1.09
N CYS A 408 1.71 -2.56 1.67
CA CYS A 408 0.67 -3.33 0.96
C CYS A 408 -0.63 -2.56 0.73
N ASN A 409 -0.91 -1.54 1.54
CA ASN A 409 -2.17 -0.78 1.47
C ASN A 409 -1.91 0.69 1.14
N ASN A 410 -2.68 1.25 0.20
CA ASN A 410 -2.66 2.69 -0.12
C ASN A 410 -2.84 3.54 1.14
N LYS A 411 -3.68 3.12 2.11
CA LYS A 411 -3.90 3.87 3.35
C LYS A 411 -2.64 3.95 4.22
N ALA A 412 -1.88 2.86 4.32
CA ALA A 412 -0.63 2.86 5.09
C ALA A 412 0.42 3.78 4.45
N VAL A 413 0.53 3.73 3.12
CA VAL A 413 1.37 4.63 2.33
C VAL A 413 0.97 6.10 2.55
N GLU A 414 -0.32 6.41 2.45
CA GLU A 414 -0.86 7.75 2.71
C GLU A 414 -0.58 8.22 4.14
N ASN A 415 -0.70 7.34 5.13
CA ASN A 415 -0.52 7.70 6.54
C ASN A 415 0.91 8.21 6.80
N ILE A 416 1.95 7.47 6.39
CA ILE A 416 3.34 7.94 6.55
C ILE A 416 3.58 9.22 5.73
N SER A 417 3.11 9.23 4.49
CA SER A 417 3.40 10.32 3.54
C SER A 417 2.76 11.64 3.94
N ALA A 418 1.56 11.57 4.53
CA ALA A 418 0.87 12.72 5.07
C ALA A 418 1.37 13.10 6.47
N GLU A 419 1.89 12.17 7.27
CA GLU A 419 2.38 12.47 8.61
C GLU A 419 3.70 13.27 8.58
N LEU A 420 4.65 12.89 7.74
CA LEU A 420 5.98 13.52 7.69
C LEU A 420 5.95 15.06 7.43
N PRO A 421 5.15 15.60 6.49
CA PRO A 421 5.14 17.04 6.20
C PRO A 421 4.21 17.88 7.09
N LYS A 422 3.33 17.27 7.92
CA LYS A 422 2.35 18.01 8.74
C LYS A 422 3.01 18.83 9.84
N LEU A 423 2.47 20.01 10.15
CA LEU A 423 2.98 20.88 11.21
C LEU A 423 3.09 20.19 12.58
N ASP A 424 2.17 19.29 12.92
CA ASP A 424 2.15 18.56 14.21
C ASP A 424 3.23 17.48 14.33
N SER A 425 3.92 17.15 13.23
CA SER A 425 5.03 16.20 13.25
C SER A 425 6.32 16.79 13.81
N VAL A 426 6.39 18.12 13.93
CA VAL A 426 7.57 18.90 14.33
C VAL A 426 7.26 19.70 15.59
N ASP A 427 8.24 19.85 16.47
CA ASP A 427 8.16 20.72 17.64
C ASP A 427 7.95 22.18 17.19
N LYS A 428 6.94 22.82 17.80
CA LYS A 428 6.58 24.22 17.54
C LYS A 428 7.76 25.18 17.68
N ALA A 429 8.74 24.85 18.52
CA ALA A 429 9.95 25.63 18.71
C ALA A 429 10.78 25.82 17.43
N TYR A 430 10.70 24.90 16.46
CA TYR A 430 11.51 24.93 15.23
C TYR A 430 10.72 25.34 13.98
N LEU A 431 9.40 25.56 14.08
CA LEU A 431 8.56 25.83 12.91
C LEU A 431 8.94 27.12 12.16
N SER A 432 9.50 28.12 12.85
CA SER A 432 9.96 29.35 12.20
C SER A 432 11.22 29.18 11.36
N GLU A 433 12.01 28.13 11.63
CA GLU A 433 13.26 27.84 10.91
C GLU A 433 13.03 26.87 9.74
N LEU A 434 11.86 26.23 9.68
CA LEU A 434 11.51 25.22 8.69
C LEU A 434 10.61 25.79 7.60
N ASP A 435 11.20 26.02 6.42
CA ASP A 435 10.50 26.52 5.23
C ASP A 435 10.95 25.75 3.97
N TYR A 436 11.13 24.43 4.04
CA TYR A 436 11.61 23.65 2.90
C TYR A 436 10.50 23.48 1.85
N PHE A 437 10.35 24.42 0.91
CA PHE A 437 9.26 24.45 -0.10
C PHE A 437 7.86 24.30 0.53
N ARG A 438 7.64 25.01 1.63
CA ARG A 438 6.46 24.89 2.50
C ARG A 438 5.14 25.07 1.75
N MET A 439 5.08 26.02 0.82
CA MET A 439 3.86 26.29 0.06
C MET A 439 3.50 25.14 -0.89
N GLN A 440 4.48 24.58 -1.60
CA GLN A 440 4.28 23.44 -2.49
C GLN A 440 3.90 22.18 -1.69
N ALA A 441 4.50 21.98 -0.52
CA ALA A 441 4.11 20.91 0.40
C ALA A 441 2.68 21.06 0.92
N THR A 442 2.29 22.28 1.27
CA THR A 442 0.94 22.61 1.77
C THR A 442 -0.12 22.36 0.69
N ARG A 443 0.16 22.76 -0.56
CA ARG A 443 -0.71 22.46 -1.70
C ARG A 443 -0.86 20.97 -1.95
N LEU A 444 0.26 20.23 -1.90
CA LEU A 444 0.25 18.77 -2.07
C LEU A 444 -0.54 18.07 -0.95
N LEU A 445 -0.38 18.49 0.31
CA LEU A 445 -1.09 17.90 1.44
C LEU A 445 -2.58 18.27 1.48
N SER A 446 -2.94 19.43 0.91
CA SER A 446 -4.33 19.87 0.73
C SER A 446 -5.00 19.23 -0.48
N ALA A 447 -4.29 18.40 -1.27
CA ALA A 447 -4.83 17.76 -2.45
C ALA A 447 -6.08 16.92 -2.10
N GLY A 448 -7.20 17.24 -2.76
CA GLY A 448 -8.49 16.57 -2.55
C GLY A 448 -9.36 17.14 -1.42
N ALA A 449 -8.86 18.07 -0.60
CA ALA A 449 -9.68 18.80 0.35
C ALA A 449 -10.55 19.84 -0.37
N LEU A 450 -11.82 19.97 0.07
CA LEU A 450 -12.75 20.95 -0.46
C LEU A 450 -13.04 22.03 0.58
N VAL A 451 -13.03 23.28 0.13
CA VAL A 451 -13.52 24.45 0.89
C VAL A 451 -14.60 25.10 0.04
N GLU A 452 -15.83 25.18 0.58
CA GLU A 452 -17.00 25.72 -0.12
C GLU A 452 -17.18 25.16 -1.55
N CYS A 453 -17.05 23.83 -1.67
CA CYS A 453 -17.14 23.07 -2.93
C CYS A 453 -16.03 23.34 -3.96
N GLN A 454 -14.95 24.05 -3.62
CA GLN A 454 -13.77 24.27 -4.46
C GLN A 454 -12.53 23.55 -3.88
N LYS A 455 -11.57 23.18 -4.74
CA LYS A 455 -10.32 22.51 -4.31
C LYS A 455 -9.47 23.46 -3.47
N SER A 456 -9.27 23.14 -2.20
CA SER A 456 -8.40 23.89 -1.29
C SER A 456 -6.93 23.79 -1.70
N GLN A 457 -6.19 24.86 -1.45
CA GLN A 457 -4.74 24.95 -1.63
C GLN A 457 -3.99 24.98 -0.29
N ILE A 458 -4.67 25.29 0.82
CA ILE A 458 -4.02 25.57 2.11
C ILE A 458 -4.70 24.97 3.35
N SER A 459 -5.76 24.16 3.19
CA SER A 459 -6.52 23.57 4.31
C SER A 459 -5.70 22.63 5.18
N GLN A 460 -4.65 22.02 4.63
CA GLN A 460 -3.72 21.14 5.35
C GLN A 460 -2.31 21.74 5.29
N PRO A 461 -1.96 22.65 6.22
CA PRO A 461 -0.66 23.29 6.20
C PRO A 461 0.47 22.30 6.49
N ALA A 462 1.55 22.41 5.73
CA ALA A 462 2.78 21.64 5.91
C ALA A 462 3.92 22.53 6.45
N TRP A 463 4.95 21.92 7.04
CA TRP A 463 6.22 22.59 7.36
C TRP A 463 7.25 22.48 6.22
N GLY A 464 7.16 21.44 5.38
CA GLY A 464 8.10 21.27 4.26
C GLY A 464 7.82 20.07 3.34
N LEU A 465 8.37 20.13 2.13
CA LEU A 465 8.23 19.15 1.05
C LEU A 465 9.23 18.00 1.26
N ILE A 466 8.99 17.20 2.30
CA ILE A 466 9.90 16.11 2.69
C ILE A 466 9.52 14.77 2.06
N CYS A 467 8.23 14.59 1.74
CA CYS A 467 7.68 13.33 1.25
C CYS A 467 6.64 13.57 0.14
N ALA A 468 6.58 12.67 -0.84
CA ALA A 468 5.50 12.62 -1.83
C ALA A 468 5.01 11.19 -2.05
N THR A 469 3.69 11.02 -2.10
CA THR A 469 3.08 9.76 -2.51
C THR A 469 3.12 9.64 -4.03
N LEU A 470 3.80 8.62 -4.54
CA LEU A 470 3.89 8.31 -5.97
C LEU A 470 3.45 6.84 -6.20
N GLY A 471 3.93 6.19 -7.27
CA GLY A 471 3.52 4.84 -7.63
C GLY A 471 2.43 4.83 -8.70
N ASN A 472 1.16 4.76 -8.26
CA ASN A 472 0.05 4.71 -9.20
C ASN A 472 -0.07 6.02 -10.00
N SER A 473 -0.67 5.96 -11.19
CA SER A 473 -0.75 7.10 -12.10
C SER A 473 -1.57 8.26 -11.54
N GLY A 474 -2.55 7.99 -10.67
CA GLY A 474 -3.34 9.02 -9.97
C GLY A 474 -2.45 9.87 -9.07
N ASN A 475 -1.71 9.22 -8.16
CA ASN A 475 -0.76 9.88 -7.25
C ASN A 475 0.30 10.68 -8.00
N VAL A 476 0.83 10.14 -9.10
CA VAL A 476 1.80 10.85 -9.96
C VAL A 476 1.16 12.09 -10.60
N SER A 477 -0.10 11.99 -11.05
CA SER A 477 -0.86 13.12 -11.57
C SER A 477 -1.10 14.18 -10.48
N ASP A 478 -1.51 13.76 -9.29
CA ASP A 478 -1.77 14.65 -8.16
C ASP A 478 -0.50 15.39 -7.72
N PHE A 479 0.65 14.70 -7.70
CA PHE A 479 1.94 15.35 -7.42
C PHE A 479 2.29 16.39 -8.49
N LYS A 480 2.09 16.06 -9.78
CA LYS A 480 2.32 17.01 -10.88
C LYS A 480 1.40 18.23 -10.76
N GLU A 481 0.10 18.03 -10.57
CA GLU A 481 -0.91 19.10 -10.49
C GLU A 481 -0.72 19.99 -9.26
N ASN A 482 -0.55 19.38 -8.08
CA ASN A 482 -0.63 20.11 -6.80
C ASN A 482 0.74 20.57 -6.27
N CYS A 483 1.85 20.01 -6.76
CA CYS A 483 3.20 20.41 -6.31
C CYS A 483 4.03 21.04 -7.43
N LEU A 484 4.10 20.43 -8.61
CA LEU A 484 5.04 20.83 -9.66
C LEU A 484 4.49 21.93 -10.58
N ASN A 485 3.21 21.83 -10.93
CA ASN A 485 2.55 22.73 -11.86
C ASN A 485 1.91 23.93 -11.16
N ASP A 486 1.73 25.00 -11.93
CA ASP A 486 1.02 26.19 -11.48
C ASP A 486 -0.47 25.90 -11.29
N PHE A 487 -1.06 26.58 -10.32
CA PHE A 487 -2.50 26.53 -10.09
C PHE A 487 -3.09 27.92 -10.27
N PHE A 488 -4.24 28.00 -10.94
CA PHE A 488 -4.93 29.26 -11.20
C PHE A 488 -6.16 29.36 -10.31
N ILE A 489 -6.28 30.49 -9.62
CA ILE A 489 -7.42 30.84 -8.79
C ILE A 489 -8.07 32.14 -9.29
N ASN A 490 -9.32 32.32 -8.92
CA ASN A 490 -10.09 33.54 -9.19
C ASN A 490 -10.19 34.36 -7.89
N GLN A 491 -10.57 35.65 -8.00
CA GLN A 491 -10.75 36.53 -6.82
C GLN A 491 -11.83 36.00 -5.86
N ASN A 492 -12.85 35.31 -6.38
CA ASN A 492 -13.94 34.75 -5.58
C ASN A 492 -13.60 33.41 -4.92
N HIS A 493 -12.35 32.95 -5.01
CA HIS A 493 -11.94 31.71 -4.33
C HIS A 493 -11.90 31.94 -2.80
N PRO A 494 -12.43 31.03 -1.97
CA PRO A 494 -12.53 31.23 -0.52
C PRO A 494 -11.19 31.53 0.17
N GLU A 495 -10.10 31.01 -0.39
CA GLU A 495 -8.74 31.17 0.14
C GLU A 495 -7.94 32.29 -0.55
N PHE A 496 -8.56 33.08 -1.44
CA PHE A 496 -7.88 34.11 -2.23
C PHE A 496 -7.15 35.14 -1.37
N ASP A 497 -7.85 35.73 -0.39
CA ASP A 497 -7.27 36.77 0.47
C ASP A 497 -6.13 36.22 1.32
N VAL A 498 -6.27 35.00 1.85
CA VAL A 498 -5.23 34.35 2.66
C VAL A 498 -3.96 34.13 1.82
N LEU A 499 -4.12 33.58 0.61
CA LEU A 499 -3.00 33.35 -0.32
C LEU A 499 -2.35 34.66 -0.79
N LYS A 500 -3.14 35.73 -0.94
CA LYS A 500 -2.65 37.07 -1.28
C LYS A 500 -1.83 37.67 -0.14
N THR A 501 -2.31 37.58 1.10
CA THR A 501 -1.60 38.04 2.30
C THR A 501 -0.29 37.28 2.52
N GLN A 502 -0.25 36.00 2.16
CA GLN A 502 0.97 35.19 2.20
C GLN A 502 1.95 35.46 1.04
N GLY A 503 1.60 36.32 0.08
CA GLY A 503 2.43 36.60 -1.10
C GLY A 503 2.57 35.42 -2.04
N ALA A 504 1.65 34.45 -1.99
CA ALA A 504 1.70 33.21 -2.77
C ALA A 504 1.09 33.36 -4.19
N ILE A 505 0.50 34.51 -4.50
CA ILE A 505 -0.22 34.78 -5.75
C ILE A 505 0.52 35.81 -6.60
N THR A 506 0.61 35.56 -7.90
CA THR A 506 1.01 36.53 -8.93
C THR A 506 -0.13 36.74 -9.95
N SER A 507 -0.22 37.93 -10.56
CA SER A 507 -1.18 38.20 -11.64
C SER A 507 -0.66 37.71 -12.99
N PHE A 508 -1.51 37.03 -13.76
CA PHE A 508 -1.18 36.49 -15.08
C PHE A 508 -2.42 36.45 -15.98
N ASN A 509 -2.45 37.25 -17.07
CA ASN A 509 -3.54 37.31 -18.04
C ASN A 509 -4.95 37.35 -17.39
N ASP A 510 -5.18 38.33 -16.51
CA ASP A 510 -6.43 38.52 -15.75
C ASP A 510 -6.84 37.38 -14.81
N LYS A 511 -5.94 36.42 -14.57
CA LYS A 511 -6.08 35.36 -13.56
C LYS A 511 -4.99 35.48 -12.50
N PHE A 512 -5.22 34.83 -11.37
CA PHE A 512 -4.29 34.80 -10.25
C PHE A 512 -3.66 33.43 -10.16
N LYS A 513 -2.34 33.38 -10.10
CA LYS A 513 -1.56 32.15 -10.22
C LYS A 513 -0.76 31.91 -8.95
N VAL A 514 -0.79 30.68 -8.46
CA VAL A 514 0.11 30.17 -7.44
C VAL A 514 1.18 29.32 -8.14
N ASP A 515 2.45 29.71 -7.99
CA ASP A 515 3.55 29.04 -8.69
C ASP A 515 3.74 27.59 -8.18
N GLY A 516 3.77 26.66 -9.13
CA GLY A 516 4.27 25.30 -8.91
C GLY A 516 5.79 25.30 -8.82
N LEU A 517 6.36 24.22 -8.28
CA LEU A 517 7.80 24.15 -8.04
C LEU A 517 8.63 24.31 -9.32
N VAL A 518 8.14 23.85 -10.47
CA VAL A 518 8.85 23.96 -11.76
C VAL A 518 9.05 25.43 -12.14
N ASN A 519 7.98 26.22 -12.14
CA ASN A 519 8.06 27.63 -12.53
C ASN A 519 8.63 28.51 -11.42
N LEU A 520 8.43 28.14 -10.15
CA LEU A 520 9.12 28.78 -9.02
C LEU A 520 10.64 28.72 -9.19
N LEU A 521 11.20 27.55 -9.56
CA LEU A 521 12.65 27.44 -9.77
C LEU A 521 13.11 28.11 -11.07
N LYS A 522 12.32 28.05 -12.15
CA LYS A 522 12.70 28.66 -13.43
C LYS A 522 12.65 30.19 -13.41
N PHE A 523 11.66 30.78 -12.75
CA PHE A 523 11.35 32.21 -12.86
C PHE A 523 11.35 32.94 -11.52
N GLY A 524 11.43 32.23 -10.40
CA GLY A 524 11.49 32.82 -9.06
C GLY A 524 12.70 33.72 -8.89
N LYS A 525 12.47 34.85 -8.22
CA LYS A 525 13.50 35.87 -7.94
C LYS A 525 14.22 35.65 -6.61
N GLN A 526 13.86 34.61 -5.86
CA GLN A 526 14.53 34.26 -4.61
C GLN A 526 16.02 33.94 -4.87
N SER A 527 16.85 34.35 -3.92
CA SER A 527 18.29 34.09 -3.91
C SER A 527 18.66 33.50 -2.55
N TYR A 528 19.49 32.47 -2.58
CA TYR A 528 20.02 31.80 -1.39
C TYR A 528 21.53 31.71 -1.53
N ASP A 529 22.26 32.05 -0.46
CA ASP A 529 23.71 31.94 -0.46
C ASP A 529 24.11 30.50 -0.10
N PHE A 530 24.54 29.75 -1.12
CA PHE A 530 25.00 28.38 -0.96
C PHE A 530 26.24 28.28 -0.06
N LYS A 531 27.19 29.22 -0.15
CA LYS A 531 28.42 29.19 0.66
C LYS A 531 28.13 29.49 2.12
N LEU A 532 27.22 30.43 2.39
CA LEU A 532 26.75 30.69 3.75
C LEU A 532 26.07 29.45 4.33
N ALA A 533 25.16 28.82 3.58
CA ALA A 533 24.48 27.60 4.02
C ALA A 533 25.48 26.44 4.28
N GLN A 534 26.53 26.31 3.47
CA GLN A 534 27.61 25.36 3.71
C GLN A 534 28.34 25.63 5.01
N LYS A 535 28.69 26.91 5.27
CA LYS A 535 29.36 27.33 6.51
C LYS A 535 28.50 27.01 7.73
N GLU A 536 27.23 27.43 7.73
CA GLU A 536 26.30 27.18 8.85
C GLU A 536 26.10 25.69 9.14
N PHE A 537 25.99 24.88 8.08
CA PHE A 537 25.88 23.43 8.23
C PHE A 537 27.15 22.83 8.84
N ASN A 538 28.34 23.23 8.39
CA ASN A 538 29.61 22.74 8.92
C ASN A 538 29.83 23.17 10.39
N GLU A 539 29.41 24.38 10.77
CA GLU A 539 29.43 24.85 12.16
C GLU A 539 28.50 24.01 13.05
N ALA A 540 27.28 23.74 12.60
CA ALA A 540 26.35 22.87 13.30
C ALA A 540 26.91 21.44 13.44
N LEU A 541 27.52 20.91 12.38
CA LEU A 541 28.15 19.58 12.36
C LEU A 541 29.31 19.48 13.36
N ASN A 542 30.17 20.49 13.41
CA ASN A 542 31.27 20.56 14.38
C ASN A 542 30.75 20.63 15.82
N THR A 543 29.67 21.39 16.05
CA THR A 543 29.03 21.50 17.37
C THR A 543 28.50 20.15 17.84
N VAL A 544 27.75 19.42 17.00
CA VAL A 544 27.24 18.08 17.36
C VAL A 544 28.36 17.10 17.63
N ASN A 545 29.39 17.05 16.78
CA ASN A 545 30.52 16.15 16.98
C ASN A 545 31.24 16.42 18.31
N THR A 546 31.43 17.70 18.64
CA THR A 546 32.05 18.11 19.91
C THR A 546 31.20 17.66 21.09
N LEU A 547 29.89 17.91 21.06
CA LEU A 547 28.99 17.54 22.15
C LEU A 547 28.88 16.02 22.33
N LEU A 548 28.82 15.24 21.24
CA LEU A 548 28.82 13.78 21.30
C LEU A 548 30.12 13.22 21.89
N ALA A 549 31.27 13.81 21.55
CA ALA A 549 32.56 13.40 22.09
C ALA A 549 32.72 13.68 23.59
N LEU A 550 31.96 14.63 24.14
CA LEU A 550 31.97 14.99 25.57
C LEU A 550 31.03 14.13 26.43
N LEU A 551 30.22 13.25 25.84
CA LEU A 551 29.28 12.42 26.59
C LEU A 551 30.00 11.33 27.39
N ASP A 552 29.73 11.27 28.70
CA ASP A 552 30.25 10.21 29.57
C ASP A 552 29.42 8.93 29.47
N PHE A 553 29.86 8.04 28.58
CA PHE A 553 29.23 6.74 28.37
C PHE A 553 29.28 5.82 29.60
N SER A 554 30.35 5.89 30.40
CA SER A 554 30.56 5.01 31.55
C SER A 554 29.59 5.32 32.69
N THR A 555 29.37 6.62 32.95
CA THR A 555 28.41 7.10 33.94
C THR A 555 26.99 6.76 33.51
N GLN A 556 26.61 7.06 32.25
CA GLN A 556 25.27 6.72 31.76
C GLN A 556 24.98 5.22 31.80
N LYS A 557 25.97 4.37 31.46
CA LYS A 557 25.83 2.92 31.57
C LYS A 557 25.57 2.47 33.00
N SER A 558 26.27 3.05 33.96
CA SER A 558 26.12 2.73 35.39
C SER A 558 24.75 3.15 35.90
N LEU A 559 24.25 4.33 35.50
CA LEU A 559 22.90 4.79 35.83
C LEU A 559 21.82 3.88 35.24
N SER A 560 21.91 3.54 33.95
CA SER A 560 20.93 2.66 33.29
C SER A 560 20.96 1.21 33.78
N ALA A 561 22.07 0.76 34.39
CA ALA A 561 22.15 -0.56 35.03
C ALA A 561 21.38 -0.62 36.37
N GLN A 562 21.21 0.52 37.05
CA GLN A 562 20.49 0.63 38.33
C GLN A 562 18.97 0.84 38.14
N GLN A 563 18.55 1.27 36.95
CA GLN A 563 17.14 1.49 36.61
C GLN A 563 16.37 0.18 36.45
N SER A 564 15.09 0.21 36.80
CA SER A 564 14.17 -0.88 36.43
C SER A 564 14.03 -0.98 34.90
N LYS A 565 13.58 -2.13 34.38
CA LYS A 565 13.29 -2.30 32.94
C LYS A 565 12.36 -1.20 32.43
N GLU A 566 11.30 -0.90 33.17
CA GLU A 566 10.31 0.10 32.77
C GLU A 566 10.89 1.52 32.72
N GLU A 567 11.73 1.90 33.69
CA GLU A 567 12.41 3.19 33.72
C GLU A 567 13.40 3.32 32.58
N ARG A 568 14.22 2.28 32.35
CA ARG A 568 15.21 2.26 31.29
C ARG A 568 14.57 2.37 29.92
N GLU A 569 13.53 1.57 29.64
CA GLU A 569 12.85 1.58 28.34
C GLU A 569 12.13 2.90 28.06
N ASN A 570 11.63 3.59 29.09
CA ASN A 570 11.03 4.92 28.96
C ASN A 570 12.07 6.05 28.92
N SER A 571 13.36 5.77 29.12
CA SER A 571 14.42 6.78 29.08
C SER A 571 14.88 7.09 27.65
N SER A 572 15.49 8.27 27.48
CA SER A 572 16.14 8.69 26.24
C SER A 572 17.62 8.99 26.52
N PRO A 573 18.49 7.96 26.59
CA PRO A 573 19.89 8.12 27.00
C PRO A 573 20.59 9.23 26.23
N PHE A 574 21.21 10.16 26.97
CA PHE A 574 21.87 11.39 26.50
C PHE A 574 20.98 12.42 25.80
N MET A 575 19.76 12.08 25.39
CA MET A 575 18.93 12.91 24.52
C MET A 575 17.86 13.69 25.28
N ALA A 576 17.35 13.14 26.38
CA ALA A 576 16.43 13.87 27.25
C ALA A 576 16.60 13.48 28.72
N GLU A 577 16.48 14.48 29.58
CA GLU A 577 16.45 14.33 31.04
C GLU A 577 15.10 14.85 31.56
N ASN A 578 14.34 14.00 32.25
CA ASN A 578 12.98 14.31 32.73
C ASN A 578 12.04 14.84 31.63
N GLY A 579 12.21 14.36 30.39
CA GLY A 579 11.43 14.78 29.23
C GLY A 579 11.91 16.07 28.56
N ILE A 580 12.94 16.73 29.09
CA ILE A 580 13.53 17.95 28.52
C ILE A 580 14.71 17.56 27.62
N LYS A 581 14.74 18.09 26.40
CA LYS A 581 15.82 17.84 25.43
C LYS A 581 17.16 18.38 25.94
N THR A 582 18.20 17.54 25.90
CA THR A 582 19.57 17.94 26.23
C THR A 582 20.17 18.84 25.14
N ALA A 583 21.32 19.47 25.45
CA ALA A 583 22.06 20.27 24.47
C ALA A 583 22.48 19.46 23.23
N VAL A 584 22.88 18.19 23.40
CA VAL A 584 23.24 17.32 22.28
C VAL A 584 22.03 16.96 21.40
N ALA A 585 20.85 16.74 21.98
CA ALA A 585 19.63 16.51 21.22
C ALA A 585 19.24 17.74 20.39
N GLN A 586 19.29 18.93 21.00
CA GLN A 586 19.03 20.19 20.29
C GLN A 586 20.04 20.43 19.16
N ALA A 587 21.32 20.12 19.39
CA ALA A 587 22.34 20.23 18.36
C ALA A 587 22.09 19.26 17.18
N ARG A 588 21.68 18.00 17.45
CA ARG A 588 21.32 17.03 16.40
C ARG A 588 20.13 17.50 15.55
N ILE A 589 19.12 18.12 16.18
CA ILE A 589 17.99 18.74 15.48
C ILE A 589 18.48 19.92 14.63
N ASN A 590 19.33 20.78 15.18
CA ASN A 590 19.88 21.93 14.46
C ASN A 590 20.67 21.48 13.20
N VAL A 591 21.49 20.42 13.29
CA VAL A 591 22.18 19.86 12.11
C VAL A 591 21.20 19.41 11.03
N PHE A 592 20.08 18.78 11.41
CA PHE A 592 19.03 18.41 10.46
C PHE A 592 18.38 19.64 9.79
N ILE A 593 18.05 20.68 10.55
CA ILE A 593 17.50 21.93 10.01
C ILE A 593 18.49 22.57 9.03
N LYS A 594 19.76 22.68 9.42
CA LYS A 594 20.82 23.23 8.55
C LYS A 594 21.08 22.35 7.33
N ALA A 595 20.91 21.03 7.43
CA ALA A 595 20.97 20.13 6.28
C ALA A 595 19.85 20.45 5.27
N LEU A 596 18.62 20.66 5.71
CA LEU A 596 17.51 21.05 4.82
C LEU A 596 17.77 22.41 4.18
N ASN A 597 18.29 23.38 4.93
CA ASN A 597 18.64 24.70 4.41
C ASN A 597 19.76 24.62 3.37
N LEU A 598 20.77 23.77 3.58
CA LEU A 598 21.82 23.52 2.60
C LEU A 598 21.27 22.90 1.30
N HIS A 599 20.36 21.93 1.39
CA HIS A 599 19.68 21.39 0.22
C HIS A 599 18.85 22.46 -0.51
N LYS A 600 18.08 23.26 0.23
CA LYS A 600 17.29 24.35 -0.34
C LYS A 600 18.20 25.35 -1.07
N ALA A 601 19.30 25.76 -0.45
CA ALA A 601 20.28 26.67 -1.06
C ALA A 601 20.93 26.07 -2.32
N ALA A 602 21.29 24.78 -2.30
CA ALA A 602 21.82 24.06 -3.46
C ALA A 602 20.82 23.98 -4.63
N ILE A 603 19.53 23.78 -4.32
CA ILE A 603 18.47 23.76 -5.32
C ILE A 603 18.31 25.15 -5.95
N TRP A 604 18.34 26.21 -5.15
CA TRP A 604 18.19 27.59 -5.63
C TRP A 604 19.40 28.08 -6.41
N SER A 605 20.61 27.67 -6.02
CA SER A 605 21.84 28.00 -6.73
C SER A 605 21.88 27.36 -8.13
N GLN A 606 21.33 26.15 -8.27
CA GLN A 606 21.21 25.43 -9.56
C GLN A 606 19.78 25.40 -10.12
N LYS A 607 18.97 26.44 -9.83
CA LYS A 607 17.52 26.45 -10.11
C LYS A 607 17.13 26.20 -11.56
N ALA A 608 17.94 26.68 -12.52
CA ALA A 608 17.68 26.46 -13.95
C ALA A 608 17.80 24.98 -14.35
N LYS A 609 18.86 24.30 -13.88
CA LYS A 609 19.10 22.88 -14.16
C LYS A 609 18.03 22.01 -13.49
N LEU A 610 17.72 22.30 -12.22
CA LEU A 610 16.72 21.51 -11.50
C LEU A 610 15.29 21.77 -12.02
N GLY A 611 14.96 23.01 -12.38
CA GLY A 611 13.70 23.32 -13.05
C GLY A 611 13.54 22.59 -14.39
N ALA A 612 14.63 22.37 -15.14
CA ALA A 612 14.63 21.52 -16.33
C ALA A 612 14.36 20.04 -15.96
N ASN A 613 15.03 19.50 -14.94
CA ASN A 613 14.81 18.11 -14.51
C ASN A 613 13.38 17.86 -14.00
N LEU A 614 12.79 18.79 -13.26
CA LEU A 614 11.39 18.66 -12.81
C LEU A 614 10.41 18.75 -13.98
N ALA A 615 10.70 19.57 -15.00
CA ALA A 615 9.92 19.58 -16.23
C ALA A 615 10.07 18.27 -17.01
N ALA A 616 11.28 17.71 -17.09
CA ALA A 616 11.55 16.41 -17.68
C ALA A 616 10.78 15.29 -16.96
N PHE A 617 10.65 15.35 -15.63
CA PHE A 617 9.79 14.43 -14.87
C PHE A 617 8.30 14.56 -15.22
N CYS A 618 7.80 15.78 -15.43
CA CYS A 618 6.43 15.98 -15.90
C CYS A 618 6.17 15.28 -17.24
N GLU A 619 7.20 15.17 -18.08
CA GLU A 619 7.15 14.58 -19.42
C GLU A 619 7.96 13.28 -19.54
N LEU A 620 8.07 12.49 -18.46
CA LEU A 620 8.94 11.31 -18.36
C LEU A 620 8.78 10.32 -19.54
N GLY A 621 7.57 10.21 -20.12
CA GLY A 621 7.29 9.35 -21.28
C GLY A 621 8.02 9.72 -22.59
N LYS A 622 8.63 10.91 -22.66
CA LYS A 622 9.51 11.32 -23.77
C LYS A 622 10.85 10.57 -23.77
N PHE A 623 11.31 10.13 -22.60
CA PHE A 623 12.61 9.47 -22.43
C PHE A 623 12.45 7.96 -22.63
N LYS A 624 13.02 7.44 -23.73
CA LYS A 624 12.88 6.01 -24.09
C LYS A 624 13.97 5.11 -23.49
N LYS A 625 15.11 5.69 -23.08
CA LYS A 625 16.21 4.94 -22.44
C LYS A 625 16.02 4.91 -20.93
N LYS A 626 16.14 3.72 -20.32
CA LYS A 626 15.94 3.53 -18.88
C LYS A 626 16.86 4.40 -18.04
N GLU A 627 18.11 4.55 -18.47
CA GLU A 627 19.12 5.34 -17.76
C GLU A 627 18.72 6.82 -17.67
N GLN A 628 18.09 7.37 -18.71
CA GLN A 628 17.63 8.77 -18.73
C GLN A 628 16.51 9.00 -17.71
N ALA A 629 15.49 8.14 -17.74
CA ALA A 629 14.37 8.21 -16.80
C ALA A 629 14.84 8.02 -15.34
N ARG A 630 15.78 7.11 -15.10
CA ARG A 630 16.41 6.89 -13.79
C ARG A 630 17.12 8.13 -13.26
N GLU A 631 17.91 8.81 -14.08
CA GLU A 631 18.62 10.03 -13.67
C GLU A 631 17.68 11.20 -13.35
N ILE A 632 16.59 11.33 -14.09
CA ILE A 632 15.53 12.31 -13.81
C ILE A 632 14.85 12.00 -12.47
N LEU A 633 14.51 10.74 -12.21
CA LEU A 633 13.93 10.31 -10.94
C LEU A 633 14.91 10.48 -9.76
N LYS A 634 16.21 10.21 -9.94
CA LYS A 634 17.23 10.50 -8.91
C LYS A 634 17.32 11.99 -8.58
N SER A 635 17.14 12.85 -9.57
CA SER A 635 17.05 14.30 -9.36
C SER A 635 15.79 14.70 -8.59
N LEU A 636 14.68 14.00 -8.77
CA LEU A 636 13.47 14.20 -7.95
C LEU A 636 13.76 13.91 -6.47
N PHE A 637 14.48 12.83 -6.15
CA PHE A 637 14.88 12.51 -4.77
C PHE A 637 15.78 13.58 -4.13
N PHE A 638 16.51 14.37 -4.92
CA PHE A 638 17.27 15.50 -4.40
C PHE A 638 16.37 16.60 -3.83
N VAL A 639 15.20 16.81 -4.44
CA VAL A 639 14.20 17.80 -4.01
C VAL A 639 13.26 17.23 -2.96
N VAL A 640 12.73 16.03 -3.19
CA VAL A 640 11.78 15.33 -2.32
C VAL A 640 12.48 14.08 -1.77
N PRO A 641 13.08 14.13 -0.57
CA PRO A 641 13.94 13.04 -0.08
C PRO A 641 13.24 11.69 0.04
N VAL A 642 11.94 11.69 0.38
CA VAL A 642 11.13 10.49 0.58
C VAL A 642 10.06 10.35 -0.50
N VAL A 643 10.02 9.19 -1.15
CA VAL A 643 8.91 8.81 -2.03
C VAL A 643 8.22 7.61 -1.43
N SER A 644 6.89 7.59 -1.43
CA SER A 644 6.14 6.43 -0.98
C SER A 644 5.36 5.78 -2.12
N SER A 645 5.16 4.46 -2.03
CA SER A 645 4.44 3.68 -3.03
C SER A 645 3.85 2.40 -2.42
N THR A 646 2.77 1.87 -2.99
CA THR A 646 2.36 0.49 -2.67
C THR A 646 3.20 -0.50 -3.45
N PHE A 647 3.42 -1.71 -2.90
CA PHE A 647 4.12 -2.77 -3.62
C PHE A 647 3.53 -3.06 -5.01
N ALA A 648 2.19 -3.03 -5.13
CA ALA A 648 1.50 -3.25 -6.41
C ALA A 648 1.82 -2.19 -7.48
N SER A 649 2.15 -0.97 -7.08
CA SER A 649 2.52 0.12 -8.01
C SER A 649 4.04 0.32 -8.14
N PHE A 650 4.81 -0.29 -7.25
CA PHE A 650 6.24 -0.08 -7.11
C PHE A 650 7.00 -0.44 -8.39
N GLY A 651 6.83 -1.68 -8.88
CA GLY A 651 7.55 -2.19 -10.06
C GLY A 651 7.29 -1.37 -11.33
N ARG A 652 6.07 -0.85 -11.47
CA ARG A 652 5.69 0.01 -12.61
C ARG A 652 6.38 1.37 -12.55
N PHE A 653 6.33 2.03 -11.39
CA PHE A 653 6.89 3.37 -11.22
C PHE A 653 8.42 3.36 -11.21
N PHE A 654 9.04 2.35 -10.61
CA PHE A 654 10.49 2.16 -10.56
C PHE A 654 11.02 1.17 -11.61
N SER A 655 10.31 1.00 -12.74
CA SER A 655 10.67 0.04 -13.80
C SER A 655 12.02 0.32 -14.47
N ASP A 656 12.47 1.57 -14.41
CA ASP A 656 13.76 2.05 -14.93
C ASP A 656 14.91 1.93 -13.93
N PHE A 657 14.62 1.68 -12.65
CA PHE A 657 15.61 1.41 -11.62
C PHE A 657 16.05 -0.06 -11.69
N GLY A 658 17.35 -0.28 -11.61
CA GLY A 658 18.00 -1.58 -11.53
C GLY A 658 18.44 -1.93 -10.10
N GLU A 659 19.35 -2.91 -9.99
CA GLU A 659 19.84 -3.41 -8.72
C GLU A 659 20.49 -2.29 -7.88
N ASN A 660 20.12 -2.20 -6.59
CA ASN A 660 20.70 -1.27 -5.61
C ASN A 660 20.62 0.24 -5.97
N ASP A 661 19.77 0.64 -6.92
CA ASP A 661 19.61 2.05 -7.29
C ASP A 661 18.90 2.90 -6.22
N ILE A 662 18.13 2.27 -5.32
CA ILE A 662 17.49 2.93 -4.17
C ILE A 662 18.42 2.78 -2.96
N GLY A 663 18.85 3.90 -2.37
CA GLY A 663 19.71 3.89 -1.19
C GLY A 663 19.10 3.17 0.01
N LEU A 664 17.87 3.55 0.37
CA LEU A 664 17.14 3.05 1.52
C LEU A 664 15.69 2.72 1.17
N LEU A 665 15.30 1.47 1.38
CA LEU A 665 13.91 1.02 1.38
C LEU A 665 13.41 0.93 2.83
N LEU A 666 12.30 1.59 3.12
CA LEU A 666 11.57 1.47 4.38
C LEU A 666 10.28 0.71 4.08
N VAL A 667 10.09 -0.47 4.65
CA VAL A 667 8.83 -1.20 4.55
C VAL A 667 8.06 -1.02 5.85
N ASP A 668 6.82 -0.54 5.74
CA ASP A 668 5.90 -0.44 6.88
C ASP A 668 4.75 -1.43 6.74
N GLU A 669 4.24 -1.87 7.89
CA GLU A 669 3.21 -2.91 8.01
C GLU A 669 3.62 -4.24 7.32
N SER A 670 4.92 -4.56 7.37
CA SER A 670 5.50 -5.79 6.79
C SER A 670 4.92 -7.10 7.33
N GLY A 671 4.29 -7.08 8.52
CA GLY A 671 3.57 -8.23 9.09
C GLY A 671 2.37 -8.67 8.24
N GLN A 672 1.79 -7.73 7.47
CA GLN A 672 0.70 -7.98 6.53
C GLN A 672 1.21 -8.24 5.11
N ALA A 673 2.50 -8.02 4.86
CA ALA A 673 3.06 -8.15 3.53
C ALA A 673 3.40 -9.61 3.24
N ASN A 674 2.89 -10.11 2.12
CA ASN A 674 3.39 -11.35 1.53
C ASN A 674 4.85 -11.15 1.08
N ILE A 675 5.65 -12.20 1.18
CA ILE A 675 7.04 -12.20 0.74
C ILE A 675 7.18 -11.93 -0.77
N SER A 676 6.20 -12.32 -1.59
CA SER A 676 6.19 -12.05 -3.04
C SER A 676 6.13 -10.55 -3.37
N ASN A 677 5.37 -9.78 -2.57
CA ASN A 677 5.14 -8.35 -2.79
C ASN A 677 6.43 -7.52 -2.79
N ALA A 678 7.41 -7.91 -1.95
CA ALA A 678 8.59 -7.10 -1.68
C ALA A 678 9.81 -7.42 -2.56
N VAL A 679 9.78 -8.52 -3.33
CA VAL A 679 10.92 -9.00 -4.13
C VAL A 679 11.50 -7.91 -5.02
N GLY A 680 10.65 -7.21 -5.77
CA GLY A 680 11.07 -6.15 -6.67
C GLY A 680 11.65 -4.92 -5.95
N ALA A 681 11.09 -4.58 -4.79
CA ALA A 681 11.59 -3.47 -3.97
C ALA A 681 12.95 -3.81 -3.35
N LEU A 682 13.10 -5.03 -2.80
CA LEU A 682 14.35 -5.51 -2.22
C LEU A 682 15.48 -5.55 -3.25
N TYR A 683 15.21 -6.06 -4.46
CA TYR A 683 16.17 -6.11 -5.57
C TYR A 683 16.75 -4.71 -5.91
N ARG A 684 15.88 -3.70 -5.97
CA ARG A 684 16.29 -2.32 -6.32
C ARG A 684 16.88 -1.55 -5.16
N SER A 685 16.75 -2.05 -3.93
CA SER A 685 17.22 -1.38 -2.73
C SER A 685 18.59 -1.88 -2.31
N LYS A 686 19.44 -0.96 -1.85
CA LYS A 686 20.74 -1.31 -1.27
C LYS A 686 20.59 -1.71 0.19
N THR A 687 19.94 -0.86 0.99
CA THR A 687 19.61 -1.14 2.40
C THR A 687 18.10 -1.20 2.56
N ALA A 688 17.59 -2.18 3.29
CA ALA A 688 16.17 -2.30 3.60
C ALA A 688 15.93 -2.33 5.11
N VAL A 689 14.95 -1.57 5.57
CA VAL A 689 14.45 -1.60 6.94
C VAL A 689 13.03 -2.13 6.89
N ILE A 690 12.80 -3.27 7.54
CA ILE A 690 11.52 -3.96 7.54
C ILE A 690 10.88 -3.72 8.90
N VAL A 691 9.76 -2.99 8.91
CA VAL A 691 9.06 -2.59 10.12
C VAL A 691 7.62 -3.10 10.11
N GLY A 692 7.27 -3.86 11.14
CA GLY A 692 5.93 -4.41 11.27
C GLY A 692 5.78 -5.21 12.55
N ASP A 693 4.69 -5.97 12.63
CA ASP A 693 4.41 -6.81 13.77
C ASP A 693 3.85 -8.16 13.29
N PRO A 694 4.61 -9.26 13.43
CA PRO A 694 4.17 -10.58 13.00
C PRO A 694 3.05 -11.14 13.90
N LEU A 695 2.76 -10.53 15.05
CA LEU A 695 1.71 -10.95 15.98
C LEU A 695 0.38 -10.18 15.77
N GLN A 696 0.31 -9.29 14.78
CA GLN A 696 -0.92 -8.65 14.28
C GLN A 696 -1.51 -9.42 13.10
N LEU A 697 -2.36 -8.81 12.25
CA LEU A 697 -2.99 -9.55 11.14
C LEU A 697 -1.95 -10.07 10.14
N GLU A 698 -2.13 -11.32 9.77
CA GLU A 698 -1.35 -12.03 8.77
C GLU A 698 -1.71 -11.57 7.34
N PRO A 699 -0.84 -11.79 6.35
CA PRO A 699 -1.16 -11.49 4.96
C PRO A 699 -2.42 -12.24 4.51
N VAL A 700 -3.29 -11.57 3.76
CA VAL A 700 -4.45 -12.23 3.16
C VAL A 700 -4.00 -12.98 1.92
N VAL A 701 -4.14 -14.30 1.93
CA VAL A 701 -3.78 -15.17 0.80
C VAL A 701 -5.03 -15.83 0.23
N THR A 702 -5.17 -15.73 -1.09
CA THR A 702 -6.31 -16.28 -1.84
C THR A 702 -6.02 -17.68 -2.38
N LEU A 703 -4.74 -18.08 -2.46
CA LEU A 703 -4.36 -19.42 -2.90
C LEU A 703 -4.72 -20.47 -1.82
N PRO A 704 -5.40 -21.57 -2.17
CA PRO A 704 -5.71 -22.63 -1.22
C PRO A 704 -4.45 -23.20 -0.53
N GLU A 705 -4.51 -23.48 0.77
CA GLU A 705 -3.38 -24.00 1.56
C GLU A 705 -2.77 -25.28 0.96
N ASN A 706 -3.60 -26.21 0.49
CA ASN A 706 -3.12 -27.48 -0.08
C ASN A 706 -2.34 -27.29 -1.40
N LEU A 707 -2.70 -26.26 -2.19
CA LEU A 707 -1.96 -25.94 -3.40
C LEU A 707 -0.59 -25.34 -3.05
N ASN A 708 -0.48 -24.55 -1.98
CA ASN A 708 0.81 -24.03 -1.52
C ASN A 708 1.80 -25.15 -1.18
N ASP A 709 1.36 -26.17 -0.44
CA ASP A 709 2.23 -27.30 -0.07
C ASP A 709 2.72 -28.11 -1.27
N VAL A 710 1.86 -28.28 -2.29
CA VAL A 710 2.24 -28.90 -3.56
C VAL A 710 3.31 -28.10 -4.28
N LEU A 711 3.14 -26.77 -4.39
CA LEU A 711 4.09 -25.91 -5.07
C LEU A 711 5.46 -25.88 -4.36
N LEU A 712 5.47 -25.90 -3.03
CA LEU A 712 6.70 -26.02 -2.24
C LEU A 712 7.43 -27.33 -2.55
N GLY A 713 6.71 -28.46 -2.53
CA GLY A 713 7.26 -29.77 -2.85
C GLY A 713 7.77 -29.87 -4.30
N TYR A 714 7.04 -29.28 -5.24
CA TYR A 714 7.40 -29.28 -6.67
C TYR A 714 8.67 -28.49 -6.96
N THR A 715 8.83 -27.33 -6.33
CA THR A 715 9.98 -26.44 -6.55
C THR A 715 11.19 -26.78 -5.69
N GLY A 716 10.99 -27.54 -4.61
CA GLY A 716 12.00 -27.77 -3.59
C GLY A 716 12.31 -26.50 -2.77
N ALA A 717 11.36 -25.57 -2.67
CA ALA A 717 11.47 -24.41 -1.80
C ALA A 717 11.19 -24.80 -0.34
N SER A 718 11.88 -24.14 0.60
CA SER A 718 11.70 -24.37 2.03
C SER A 718 10.29 -24.02 2.50
N ARG A 719 9.68 -24.87 3.33
CA ARG A 719 8.33 -24.62 3.90
C ARG A 719 8.24 -23.35 4.73
N GLU A 720 9.37 -22.85 5.22
CA GLU A 720 9.40 -21.59 5.97
C GLU A 720 9.02 -20.37 5.11
N PHE A 721 9.12 -20.47 3.79
CA PHE A 721 8.70 -19.43 2.87
C PHE A 721 7.29 -19.67 2.33
N ASN A 722 6.46 -20.50 2.97
CA ASN A 722 5.09 -20.72 2.55
C ASN A 722 4.32 -19.38 2.56
N VAL A 723 3.88 -18.92 1.36
CA VAL A 723 3.24 -17.62 1.22
C VAL A 723 1.94 -17.51 2.02
N ALA A 724 1.30 -18.64 2.35
CA ALA A 724 0.04 -18.70 3.11
C ALA A 724 0.22 -18.45 4.62
N THR A 725 1.42 -18.69 5.16
CA THR A 725 1.67 -18.65 6.61
C THR A 725 2.80 -17.70 7.00
N THR A 726 3.60 -17.23 6.05
CA THR A 726 4.80 -16.45 6.33
C THR A 726 4.68 -15.03 5.79
N SER A 727 4.88 -14.05 6.67
CA SER A 727 4.98 -12.63 6.30
C SER A 727 6.42 -12.22 5.99
N LEU A 728 6.58 -11.11 5.28
CA LEU A 728 7.89 -10.48 5.07
C LEU A 728 8.61 -10.16 6.39
N GLN A 729 7.84 -9.72 7.41
CA GLN A 729 8.38 -9.44 8.74
C GLN A 729 9.00 -10.69 9.37
N ALA A 730 8.35 -11.85 9.29
CA ALA A 730 8.86 -13.10 9.85
C ALA A 730 10.18 -13.54 9.21
N CYS A 731 10.31 -13.41 7.87
CA CYS A 731 11.58 -13.68 7.18
C CYS A 731 12.69 -12.72 7.63
N ALA A 732 12.37 -11.43 7.77
CA ALA A 732 13.35 -10.43 8.20
C ALA A 732 13.79 -10.67 9.65
N ASP A 733 12.84 -10.96 10.55
CA ASP A 733 13.10 -11.25 11.97
C ASP A 733 14.00 -12.47 12.14
N LYS A 734 13.76 -13.54 11.38
CA LYS A 734 14.59 -14.76 11.41
C LYS A 734 16.07 -14.44 11.27
N THR A 735 16.41 -13.59 10.31
CA THR A 735 17.80 -13.24 9.93
C THR A 735 18.45 -12.22 10.86
N GLN A 736 17.64 -11.53 11.67
CA GLN A 736 18.11 -10.47 12.56
C GLN A 736 18.80 -11.06 13.79
N LYS A 737 20.02 -10.58 14.07
CA LYS A 737 20.81 -11.02 15.24
C LYS A 737 20.42 -10.29 16.52
N ILE A 738 20.00 -9.04 16.42
CA ILE A 738 19.60 -8.22 17.58
C ILE A 738 18.08 -8.30 17.68
N GLY A 739 17.55 -8.93 18.73
CA GLY A 739 16.11 -9.16 18.83
C GLY A 739 15.69 -9.63 20.21
N ALA A 740 14.52 -10.24 20.32
CA ALA A 740 14.10 -10.91 21.54
C ALA A 740 13.07 -12.00 21.24
N TYR A 741 12.90 -12.94 22.16
CA TYR A 741 11.77 -13.85 22.12
C TYR A 741 10.51 -13.19 22.71
N ILE A 742 9.37 -13.33 22.03
CA ILE A 742 8.02 -13.06 22.54
C ILE A 742 7.25 -14.38 22.46
N GLY A 743 6.96 -14.99 23.61
CA GLY A 743 6.60 -16.40 23.66
C GLY A 743 7.68 -17.26 22.99
N GLN A 744 7.32 -17.99 21.94
CA GLN A 744 8.24 -18.81 21.15
C GLN A 744 8.78 -18.13 19.88
N THR A 745 8.28 -16.93 19.57
CA THR A 745 8.60 -16.23 18.32
C THR A 745 9.78 -15.30 18.52
N TRP A 746 10.82 -15.45 17.70
CA TRP A 746 11.91 -14.48 17.64
C TRP A 746 11.49 -13.26 16.83
N VAL A 747 11.66 -12.06 17.41
CA VAL A 747 11.37 -10.80 16.74
C VAL A 747 12.62 -9.91 16.70
N GLY A 748 12.85 -9.21 15.59
CA GLY A 748 14.01 -8.36 15.40
C GLY A 748 13.84 -7.00 16.08
N SER A 749 14.86 -6.54 16.79
CA SER A 749 14.96 -5.20 17.39
C SER A 749 13.64 -4.63 17.95
N PRO A 750 12.97 -5.32 18.91
CA PRO A 750 11.60 -5.00 19.31
C PRO A 750 11.46 -3.64 19.98
N LEU A 751 10.42 -2.89 19.60
CA LEU A 751 9.99 -1.67 20.26
C LEU A 751 8.93 -2.03 21.31
N ILE A 752 9.26 -1.94 22.60
CA ILE A 752 8.41 -2.51 23.64
C ILE A 752 7.60 -1.49 24.44
N VAL A 753 7.87 -0.18 24.32
CA VAL A 753 7.11 0.85 25.05
C VAL A 753 5.85 1.24 24.29
N HIS A 754 4.70 0.97 24.86
CA HIS A 754 3.40 1.27 24.29
C HIS A 754 2.82 2.59 24.82
N ARG A 755 2.40 3.49 23.91
CA ARG A 755 1.88 4.83 24.27
C ARG A 755 0.49 5.13 23.71
N ARG A 756 -0.18 4.17 23.05
CA ARG A 756 -1.45 4.44 22.35
C ARG A 756 -2.69 4.21 23.22
N CYS A 757 -2.82 3.00 23.77
CA CYS A 757 -4.01 2.57 24.47
C CYS A 757 -3.81 2.54 25.97
N ASP A 758 -4.84 2.93 26.71
CA ASP A 758 -4.88 2.84 28.16
C ASP A 758 -5.29 1.43 28.65
N ASN A 759 -5.27 1.27 29.97
CA ASN A 759 -5.85 0.10 30.62
C ASN A 759 -7.39 0.20 30.67
N PRO A 760 -8.11 -0.94 30.53
CA PRO A 760 -7.61 -2.32 30.54
C PRO A 760 -7.09 -2.86 29.19
N MET A 761 -7.26 -2.15 28.07
CA MET A 761 -6.91 -2.66 26.72
C MET A 761 -5.43 -3.03 26.60
N PHE A 762 -4.52 -2.22 27.17
CA PHE A 762 -3.09 -2.50 27.15
C PHE A 762 -2.76 -3.81 27.88
N ASN A 763 -3.25 -3.98 29.12
CA ASN A 763 -3.00 -5.19 29.91
C ASN A 763 -3.50 -6.46 29.18
N VAL A 764 -4.73 -6.43 28.65
CA VAL A 764 -5.30 -7.58 27.92
C VAL A 764 -4.44 -7.91 26.71
N ALA A 765 -4.08 -6.92 25.88
CA ALA A 765 -3.23 -7.14 24.71
C ALA A 765 -1.83 -7.68 25.09
N ASN A 766 -1.22 -7.12 26.14
CA ASN A 766 0.11 -7.52 26.59
C ASN A 766 0.14 -8.95 27.14
N GLU A 767 -0.85 -9.35 27.92
CA GLU A 767 -0.97 -10.72 28.45
C GLU A 767 -1.29 -11.72 27.35
N THR A 768 -2.26 -11.42 26.48
CA THR A 768 -2.76 -12.39 25.48
C THR A 768 -1.86 -12.56 24.27
N THR A 769 -1.16 -11.51 23.85
CA THR A 769 -0.45 -11.49 22.55
C THR A 769 1.06 -11.34 22.70
N TYR A 770 1.50 -10.52 23.66
CA TYR A 770 2.89 -10.12 23.77
C TYR A 770 3.61 -10.74 24.97
N ASP A 771 3.02 -11.72 25.66
CA ASP A 771 3.65 -12.48 26.75
C ASP A 771 4.30 -11.58 27.82
N GLY A 772 3.57 -10.50 28.19
CA GLY A 772 4.03 -9.50 29.15
C GLY A 772 5.26 -8.70 28.72
N ALA A 773 5.67 -8.77 27.44
CA ALA A 773 6.90 -8.16 26.96
C ALA A 773 6.85 -6.62 26.94
N MET A 774 5.67 -6.05 26.66
CA MET A 774 5.50 -4.61 26.51
C MET A 774 5.56 -3.87 27.84
N VAL A 775 6.01 -2.62 27.76
CA VAL A 775 6.11 -1.66 28.86
C VAL A 775 5.09 -0.55 28.60
N TRP A 776 4.35 -0.15 29.63
CA TRP A 776 3.43 0.96 29.50
C TRP A 776 4.19 2.29 29.52
N GLY A 777 3.95 3.15 28.53
CA GLY A 777 4.61 4.43 28.42
C GLY A 777 4.03 5.47 29.37
N LYS A 778 4.91 6.28 30.01
CA LYS A 778 4.48 7.38 30.89
C LYS A 778 3.77 8.48 30.09
N GLY A 779 2.51 8.76 30.46
CA GLY A 779 1.65 9.79 29.86
C GLY A 779 0.25 9.23 29.57
N LYS A 780 -0.59 9.15 30.60
CA LYS A 780 -1.99 8.67 30.47
C LYS A 780 -2.70 9.51 29.42
N ASN A 781 -3.51 8.91 28.54
CA ASN A 781 -4.50 9.74 27.85
C ASN A 781 -5.32 10.42 28.96
N LYS A 782 -5.47 11.74 28.85
CA LYS A 782 -6.34 12.47 29.77
C LYS A 782 -7.72 11.84 29.60
N ASN A 783 -8.24 11.11 30.59
CA ASN A 783 -9.59 10.52 30.59
C ASN A 783 -10.59 11.55 30.05
N SER A 784 -10.80 11.57 28.74
CA SER A 784 -11.36 12.76 28.09
C SER A 784 -12.88 12.80 28.25
N LEU A 785 -13.44 11.65 28.60
CA LEU A 785 -14.83 11.40 28.94
C LEU A 785 -14.93 11.06 30.43
N ALA A 786 -15.03 12.08 31.28
CA ALA A 786 -15.32 11.89 32.69
C ALA A 786 -16.63 11.08 32.83
N LYS A 787 -16.55 9.86 33.39
CA LYS A 787 -17.62 8.84 33.58
C LYS A 787 -17.71 7.71 32.56
N ALA A 788 -16.91 7.70 31.49
CA ALA A 788 -16.82 6.51 30.63
C ALA A 788 -15.89 5.46 31.29
N ALA A 789 -16.22 4.19 31.11
CA ALA A 789 -15.37 3.06 31.48
C ALA A 789 -15.49 1.99 30.39
N SER A 790 -14.39 1.32 30.11
CA SER A 790 -14.42 0.14 29.25
C SER A 790 -15.25 -0.96 29.93
N CYS A 791 -16.13 -1.61 29.18
CA CYS A 791 -16.97 -2.68 29.71
C CYS A 791 -17.43 -3.68 28.65
N TRP A 792 -17.81 -4.86 29.11
CA TRP A 792 -18.50 -5.87 28.31
C TRP A 792 -20.03 -5.74 28.46
N ILE A 793 -20.72 -5.49 27.36
CA ILE A 793 -22.18 -5.47 27.26
C ILE A 793 -22.66 -6.85 26.84
N ASP A 794 -23.14 -7.62 27.82
CA ASP A 794 -23.63 -8.98 27.61
C ASP A 794 -24.97 -8.99 26.87
N ILE A 795 -24.98 -9.55 25.66
CA ILE A 795 -26.17 -9.67 24.80
C ILE A 795 -26.37 -11.12 24.42
N LYS A 796 -27.39 -11.74 25.01
CA LYS A 796 -27.82 -13.11 24.69
C LYS A 796 -28.89 -13.08 23.60
N THR A 797 -28.62 -13.72 22.48
CA THR A 797 -29.51 -13.70 21.31
C THR A 797 -29.60 -15.07 20.64
N SER A 798 -30.83 -15.44 20.27
CA SER A 798 -31.14 -16.62 19.46
C SER A 798 -31.43 -16.28 18.00
N VAL A 799 -31.50 -14.99 17.65
CA VAL A 799 -31.85 -14.51 16.32
C VAL A 799 -30.62 -13.99 15.59
N TRP A 800 -30.29 -14.66 14.47
CA TRP A 800 -29.06 -14.45 13.71
C TRP A 800 -29.34 -14.27 12.22
N SER A 801 -28.59 -13.38 11.58
CA SER A 801 -28.49 -13.23 10.12
C SER A 801 -27.04 -13.49 9.72
N GLY A 802 -26.75 -14.71 9.29
CA GLY A 802 -25.37 -15.19 9.20
C GLY A 802 -24.71 -15.15 10.59
N ASN A 803 -23.60 -14.43 10.71
CA ASN A 803 -22.92 -14.22 12.00
C ASN A 803 -23.32 -12.93 12.74
N GLY A 804 -24.31 -12.17 12.26
CA GLY A 804 -24.75 -10.91 12.88
C GLY A 804 -26.08 -11.00 13.62
N SER A 805 -26.24 -10.15 14.64
CA SER A 805 -27.48 -10.02 15.41
C SER A 805 -27.98 -8.58 15.45
N GLU A 806 -29.28 -8.37 15.23
CA GLU A 806 -29.90 -7.04 15.33
C GLU A 806 -29.88 -6.52 16.77
N ALA A 807 -29.93 -7.41 17.77
CA ALA A 807 -29.84 -7.04 19.19
C ALA A 807 -28.47 -6.45 19.56
N GLU A 808 -27.38 -7.09 19.11
CA GLU A 808 -26.02 -6.57 19.32
C GLU A 808 -25.81 -5.24 18.60
N LEU A 809 -26.32 -5.11 17.36
CA LEU A 809 -26.24 -3.87 16.58
C LEU A 809 -27.03 -2.73 17.23
N ALA A 810 -28.21 -3.03 17.79
CA ALA A 810 -29.02 -2.05 18.53
C ALA A 810 -28.31 -1.60 19.81
N ALA A 811 -27.73 -2.52 20.58
CA ALA A 811 -26.94 -2.18 21.77
C ALA A 811 -25.74 -1.31 21.42
N ALA A 812 -25.02 -1.64 20.34
CA ALA A 812 -23.90 -0.83 19.86
C ALA A 812 -24.34 0.60 19.43
N ASP A 813 -25.50 0.74 18.78
CA ASP A 813 -26.05 2.07 18.41
C ASP A 813 -26.46 2.89 19.64
N GLN A 814 -27.01 2.26 20.68
CA GLN A 814 -27.33 2.92 21.95
C GLN A 814 -26.08 3.45 22.68
N ILE A 815 -25.00 2.66 22.69
CA ILE A 815 -23.70 3.09 23.23
C ILE A 815 -23.18 4.29 22.42
N TYR A 816 -23.22 4.19 21.08
CA TYR A 816 -22.80 5.28 20.20
C TYR A 816 -23.57 6.58 20.50
N GLU A 817 -24.89 6.51 20.67
CA GLU A 817 -25.70 7.69 20.99
C GLU A 817 -25.37 8.30 22.34
N SER A 818 -25.19 7.46 23.36
CA SER A 818 -24.83 7.91 24.70
C SER A 818 -23.48 8.64 24.68
N LEU A 819 -22.50 8.08 23.96
CA LEU A 819 -21.18 8.71 23.78
C LEU A 819 -21.25 9.96 22.91
N LYS A 820 -22.11 9.98 21.90
CA LYS A 820 -22.34 11.16 21.05
C LYS A 820 -22.89 12.32 21.87
N THR A 821 -23.77 12.08 22.83
CA THR A 821 -24.24 13.13 23.76
C THR A 821 -23.09 13.73 24.57
N LEU A 822 -22.06 12.94 24.90
CA LEU A 822 -20.88 13.41 25.64
C LEU A 822 -19.83 14.10 24.74
N ILE A 823 -19.61 13.61 23.53
CA ILE A 823 -18.57 14.10 22.61
C ILE A 823 -19.05 15.29 21.75
N GLY A 824 -20.35 15.35 21.46
CA GLY A 824 -20.95 16.36 20.58
C GLY A 824 -20.94 15.97 19.10
N ALA A 825 -21.02 16.97 18.21
CA ALA A 825 -21.26 16.79 16.78
C ALA A 825 -20.19 15.93 16.06
N ASN A 826 -18.95 15.92 16.55
CA ASN A 826 -17.82 15.22 15.92
C ASN A 826 -17.63 13.77 16.43
N ALA A 827 -18.64 13.18 17.07
CA ALA A 827 -18.54 11.84 17.66
C ALA A 827 -18.14 10.74 16.66
N SER A 828 -18.55 10.85 15.39
CA SER A 828 -18.20 9.89 14.32
C SER A 828 -16.71 9.86 13.96
N GLU A 829 -15.96 10.92 14.30
CA GLU A 829 -14.51 10.99 14.16
C GLU A 829 -13.80 10.28 15.33
N HIS A 830 -14.43 10.26 16.50
CA HIS A 830 -13.86 9.74 17.74
C HIS A 830 -14.30 8.32 18.11
N ILE A 831 -15.44 7.85 17.60
CA ILE A 831 -16.01 6.52 17.87
C ILE A 831 -15.97 5.67 16.60
N LYS A 832 -15.51 4.43 16.72
CA LYS A 832 -15.52 3.44 15.62
C LYS A 832 -16.17 2.14 16.07
N ILE A 833 -17.02 1.57 15.22
CA ILE A 833 -17.64 0.27 15.44
C ILE A 833 -16.96 -0.77 14.56
N ILE A 834 -16.48 -1.85 15.17
CA ILE A 834 -15.70 -2.90 14.52
C ILE A 834 -16.26 -4.29 14.83
N THR A 835 -15.99 -5.26 13.95
CA THR A 835 -16.47 -6.64 14.08
C THR A 835 -15.57 -7.62 13.30
N PRO A 836 -15.45 -8.89 13.71
CA PRO A 836 -14.66 -9.86 12.95
C PRO A 836 -15.41 -10.40 11.72
N PHE A 837 -16.75 -10.25 11.66
CA PHE A 837 -17.58 -10.90 10.65
C PHE A 837 -18.12 -9.94 9.59
N THR A 838 -17.96 -10.30 8.31
CA THR A 838 -18.52 -9.50 7.20
C THR A 838 -20.04 -9.48 7.18
N ASP A 839 -20.72 -10.48 7.76
CA ASP A 839 -22.18 -10.52 7.84
C ASP A 839 -22.73 -9.42 8.75
N VAL A 840 -22.05 -9.15 9.87
CA VAL A 840 -22.39 -8.02 10.77
C VAL A 840 -22.25 -6.69 10.02
N VAL A 841 -21.21 -6.51 9.22
CA VAL A 841 -21.02 -5.31 8.38
C VAL A 841 -22.18 -5.14 7.40
N LYS A 842 -22.56 -6.19 6.66
CA LYS A 842 -23.67 -6.15 5.71
C LYS A 842 -24.99 -5.80 6.40
N GLN A 843 -25.26 -6.43 7.54
CA GLN A 843 -26.47 -6.19 8.32
C GLN A 843 -26.51 -4.76 8.84
N SER A 844 -25.41 -4.26 9.42
CA SER A 844 -25.31 -2.87 9.91
C SER A 844 -25.54 -1.86 8.78
N ALA A 845 -25.00 -2.10 7.58
CA ALA A 845 -25.20 -1.23 6.42
C ALA A 845 -26.66 -1.21 5.96
N ALA A 846 -27.36 -2.35 6.02
CA ALA A 846 -28.79 -2.43 5.71
C ALA A 846 -29.63 -1.66 6.74
N LEU A 847 -29.36 -1.84 8.04
CA LEU A 847 -30.06 -1.14 9.12
C LEU A 847 -29.80 0.37 9.10
N GLN A 848 -28.58 0.78 8.75
CA GLN A 848 -28.23 2.21 8.61
C GLN A 848 -29.04 2.85 7.48
N LYS A 849 -29.17 2.18 6.34
CA LYS A 849 -30.01 2.66 5.21
C LYS A 849 -31.49 2.76 5.58
N GLN A 850 -31.95 1.93 6.50
CA GLN A 850 -33.32 1.97 7.04
C GLN A 850 -33.50 3.03 8.14
N GLY A 851 -32.44 3.74 8.54
CA GLY A 851 -32.46 4.71 9.64
C GLY A 851 -32.60 4.08 11.03
N LYS A 852 -32.45 2.76 11.17
CA LYS A 852 -32.56 2.04 12.45
C LYS A 852 -31.31 2.19 13.33
N ILE A 853 -30.15 2.36 12.71
CA ILE A 853 -28.88 2.66 13.38
C ILE A 853 -28.21 3.84 12.65
N ARG A 854 -27.31 4.54 13.33
CA ARG A 854 -26.71 5.78 12.84
C ARG A 854 -25.34 5.55 12.22
N ILE A 855 -24.59 4.61 12.75
CA ILE A 855 -23.23 4.30 12.32
C ILE A 855 -23.11 2.82 11.94
N ARG A 856 -22.47 2.55 10.81
CA ARG A 856 -22.21 1.18 10.35
C ARG A 856 -20.97 0.59 11.04
N ALA A 857 -20.96 -0.73 11.21
CA ALA A 857 -19.76 -1.46 11.61
C ALA A 857 -18.79 -1.61 10.42
N ASN A 858 -17.50 -1.71 10.71
CA ASN A 858 -16.46 -2.06 9.74
C ASN A 858 -15.76 -3.35 10.18
N THR A 859 -15.13 -4.06 9.24
CA THR A 859 -14.30 -5.22 9.60
C THR A 859 -13.04 -4.79 10.32
N ILE A 860 -12.46 -5.67 11.14
CA ILE A 860 -11.16 -5.44 11.79
C ILE A 860 -10.07 -5.13 10.74
N HIS A 861 -10.02 -5.87 9.62
CA HIS A 861 -9.07 -5.64 8.52
C HIS A 861 -9.13 -4.23 7.94
N THR A 862 -10.34 -3.69 7.74
CA THR A 862 -10.53 -2.33 7.18
C THR A 862 -10.11 -1.20 8.15
N MET A 863 -10.00 -1.52 9.45
CA MET A 863 -9.62 -0.57 10.49
C MET A 863 -8.12 -0.59 10.80
N GLN A 864 -7.36 -1.42 10.10
CA GLN A 864 -5.92 -1.50 10.28
C GLN A 864 -5.25 -0.18 9.88
N GLY A 865 -4.32 0.28 10.71
CA GLY A 865 -3.69 1.61 10.56
C GLY A 865 -4.59 2.80 10.97
N GLN A 866 -5.85 2.57 11.36
CA GLN A 866 -6.72 3.59 11.95
C GLN A 866 -6.78 3.43 13.47
N GLU A 867 -7.20 4.47 14.17
CA GLU A 867 -7.36 4.50 15.63
C GLU A 867 -8.52 5.43 16.00
N ALA A 868 -9.11 5.21 17.17
CA ALA A 868 -10.25 5.97 17.66
C ALA A 868 -10.12 6.21 19.17
N LYS A 869 -10.72 7.28 19.69
CA LYS A 869 -10.81 7.48 21.15
C LYS A 869 -11.58 6.33 21.78
N VAL A 870 -12.70 5.95 21.16
CA VAL A 870 -13.56 4.86 21.60
C VAL A 870 -13.75 3.83 20.48
N VAL A 871 -13.66 2.55 20.83
CA VAL A 871 -14.01 1.44 19.94
C VAL A 871 -15.17 0.64 20.53
N ILE A 872 -16.17 0.36 19.71
CA ILE A 872 -17.26 -0.56 20.02
C ILE A 872 -17.01 -1.84 19.21
N PHE A 873 -16.70 -2.93 19.89
CA PHE A 873 -16.35 -4.22 19.28
C PHE A 873 -17.54 -5.19 19.36
N ILE A 874 -18.20 -5.40 18.22
CA ILE A 874 -19.32 -6.33 18.09
C ILE A 874 -18.80 -7.72 17.75
N LEU A 875 -19.02 -8.67 18.66
CA LEU A 875 -18.50 -10.02 18.57
C LEU A 875 -19.23 -10.84 17.50
N GLY A 876 -20.56 -10.85 17.50
CA GLY A 876 -21.34 -11.76 16.66
C GLY A 876 -21.06 -13.23 16.99
N GLY A 877 -21.05 -14.06 15.95
CA GLY A 877 -20.65 -15.47 16.06
C GLY A 877 -21.81 -16.39 16.47
N ALA A 878 -22.72 -16.63 15.52
CA ALA A 878 -23.93 -17.43 15.72
C ALA A 878 -23.64 -18.88 16.13
N SER A 879 -22.53 -19.46 15.67
CA SER A 879 -22.16 -20.85 15.90
C SER A 879 -20.86 -20.98 16.69
N ALA A 880 -20.70 -22.11 17.39
CA ALA A 880 -19.46 -22.44 18.09
C ALA A 880 -18.24 -22.47 17.13
N GLY A 881 -18.42 -22.93 15.89
CA GLY A 881 -17.36 -22.93 14.88
C GLY A 881 -16.91 -21.52 14.47
N ALA A 882 -17.85 -20.58 14.31
CA ALA A 882 -17.52 -19.19 14.02
C ALA A 882 -16.72 -18.53 15.16
N ARG A 883 -17.13 -18.80 16.40
CA ARG A 883 -16.42 -18.32 17.61
C ARG A 883 -15.04 -18.97 17.77
N ALA A 884 -14.92 -20.26 17.49
CA ALA A 884 -13.64 -20.98 17.52
C ALA A 884 -12.66 -20.43 16.48
N TRP A 885 -13.12 -20.11 15.27
CA TRP A 885 -12.31 -19.44 14.26
C TRP A 885 -11.81 -18.07 14.73
N ALA A 886 -12.70 -17.24 15.28
CA ALA A 886 -12.34 -15.89 15.74
C ALA A 886 -11.42 -15.86 16.98
N SER A 887 -11.41 -16.94 17.77
CA SER A 887 -10.58 -17.10 18.98
C SER A 887 -9.37 -18.03 18.77
N ALA A 888 -9.12 -18.51 17.55
CA ALA A 888 -8.03 -19.45 17.27
C ALA A 888 -6.65 -18.84 17.53
N LYS A 889 -6.47 -17.56 17.19
CA LYS A 889 -5.23 -16.77 17.38
C LYS A 889 -5.56 -15.45 18.07
N PRO A 890 -4.62 -14.83 18.82
CA PRO A 890 -4.89 -13.59 19.53
C PRO A 890 -5.05 -12.37 18.60
N ASN A 891 -4.63 -12.48 17.34
CA ASN A 891 -4.42 -11.37 16.41
C ASN A 891 -5.69 -10.51 16.21
N LEU A 892 -6.88 -11.13 16.13
CA LEU A 892 -8.14 -10.40 15.95
C LEU A 892 -8.50 -9.56 17.19
N LEU A 893 -8.41 -10.16 18.38
CA LEU A 893 -8.66 -9.47 19.64
C LEU A 893 -7.62 -8.37 19.88
N ASN A 894 -6.33 -8.67 19.64
CA ASN A 894 -5.24 -7.70 19.76
C ASN A 894 -5.48 -6.46 18.90
N VAL A 895 -5.85 -6.65 17.63
CA VAL A 895 -6.08 -5.51 16.74
C VAL A 895 -7.30 -4.71 17.18
N ALA A 896 -8.38 -5.37 17.61
CA ALA A 896 -9.57 -4.71 18.13
C ALA A 896 -9.27 -3.83 19.36
N LEU A 897 -8.56 -4.37 20.35
CA LEU A 897 -8.16 -3.68 21.58
C LEU A 897 -7.24 -2.49 21.27
N THR A 898 -6.22 -2.70 20.43
CA THR A 898 -5.18 -1.70 20.12
C THR A 898 -5.62 -0.59 19.16
N ARG A 899 -6.87 -0.65 18.65
CA ARG A 899 -7.50 0.46 17.92
C ARG A 899 -8.09 1.52 18.86
N ALA A 900 -8.46 1.14 20.08
CA ALA A 900 -8.97 2.07 21.09
C ALA A 900 -7.82 2.82 21.75
N LYS A 901 -7.93 4.15 21.84
CA LYS A 901 -7.00 4.95 22.65
C LYS A 901 -7.41 4.95 24.11
N GLU A 902 -8.68 5.25 24.40
CA GLU A 902 -9.15 5.50 25.76
C GLU A 902 -10.14 4.45 26.27
N TYR A 903 -11.14 4.07 25.45
CA TYR A 903 -12.22 3.18 25.92
C TYR A 903 -12.59 2.12 24.89
N ILE A 904 -12.94 0.92 25.36
CA ILE A 904 -13.48 -0.16 24.55
C ILE A 904 -14.80 -0.68 25.14
N TYR A 905 -15.78 -0.92 24.26
CA TYR A 905 -17.04 -1.59 24.60
C TYR A 905 -17.13 -2.88 23.82
N ILE A 906 -17.10 -4.03 24.50
CA ILE A 906 -17.29 -5.34 23.86
C ILE A 906 -18.77 -5.69 23.91
N VAL A 907 -19.40 -5.97 22.77
CA VAL A 907 -20.83 -6.25 22.67
C VAL A 907 -21.03 -7.67 22.13
N GLY A 908 -21.64 -8.53 22.95
CA GLY A 908 -21.97 -9.92 22.59
C GLY A 908 -22.09 -10.82 23.82
N ASP A 909 -22.48 -12.08 23.59
CA ASP A 909 -22.73 -13.07 24.65
C ASP A 909 -21.47 -13.38 25.47
N LYS A 910 -21.40 -12.88 26.71
CA LYS A 910 -20.22 -13.00 27.57
C LYS A 910 -19.96 -14.45 27.99
N ASP A 911 -21.00 -15.25 28.17
CA ASP A 911 -20.86 -16.66 28.55
C ASP A 911 -20.35 -17.50 27.37
N ALA A 912 -20.84 -17.24 26.17
CA ALA A 912 -20.43 -17.97 24.96
C ALA A 912 -18.98 -17.66 24.52
N TRP A 913 -18.47 -16.48 24.85
CA TRP A 913 -17.12 -16.03 24.46
C TRP A 913 -16.10 -16.06 25.59
N GLY A 914 -16.50 -15.80 26.83
CA GLY A 914 -15.59 -15.66 27.98
C GLY A 914 -14.83 -16.94 28.36
N GLY A 915 -15.29 -18.11 27.90
CA GLY A 915 -14.57 -19.38 28.06
C GLY A 915 -13.55 -19.69 26.96
N LEU A 916 -13.49 -18.88 25.88
CA LEU A 916 -12.62 -19.12 24.74
C LEU A 916 -11.23 -18.52 24.95
N ASN A 917 -10.24 -19.07 24.23
CA ASN A 917 -8.86 -18.60 24.27
C ASN A 917 -8.77 -17.08 24.05
N TYR A 918 -7.93 -16.40 24.83
CA TYR A 918 -7.70 -14.95 24.83
C TYR A 918 -8.89 -14.10 25.31
N PHE A 919 -10.12 -14.46 24.95
CA PHE A 919 -11.34 -13.79 25.39
C PHE A 919 -11.64 -13.98 26.88
N SER A 920 -11.12 -15.05 27.50
CA SER A 920 -11.18 -15.23 28.96
C SER A 920 -10.45 -14.12 29.72
N VAL A 921 -9.31 -13.65 29.21
CA VAL A 921 -8.58 -12.51 29.77
C VAL A 921 -9.40 -11.23 29.57
N ALA A 922 -9.95 -11.03 28.36
CA ALA A 922 -10.82 -9.88 28.10
C ALA A 922 -12.05 -9.87 29.02
N ALA A 923 -12.70 -11.01 29.26
CA ALA A 923 -13.88 -11.12 30.13
C ALA A 923 -13.55 -10.88 31.62
N ARG A 924 -12.31 -11.13 32.03
CA ARG A 924 -11.80 -10.88 33.39
C ARG A 924 -11.48 -9.40 33.60
N GLU A 925 -10.87 -8.75 32.62
CA GLU A 925 -10.37 -7.36 32.73
C GLU A 925 -11.37 -6.29 32.26
N ILE A 926 -12.38 -6.67 31.45
CA ILE A 926 -13.40 -5.80 30.81
C ILE A 926 -14.82 -6.30 31.14
#